data_AF-A0A094ICE8-F1
#
_entry.id   AF-A0A094ICE8-F1
#
_cell.length_a   1.000
_cell.length_b   1.000
_cell.length_c   1.000
_cell.angle_alpha   90.00
_cell.angle_beta   90.00
_cell.angle_gamma   90.00
#
_symmetry.space_group_name_H-M   'P 1'
#
loop_
_entity.id
_entity.type
_entity.pdbx_description
1 polymer ?
#
loop_
_entity_poly.entity_id
_entity_poly.type
_entity_poly.pdbx_seq_one_letter_code
_entity_poly.pdbx_strand_id
1 'polypeptide(L)'
;MAPSTLDMFSLAGRTAMFTGGTRGIGASMAVALAEAGSDIILIQRDTSNTATKSKIESLGRKATIYTADLASATEVAALTKKILHDGHDIDLLVTCAGIQIRHPAHLFPQNDWDAVLQVNLSTVFTLCRDVGAYMLSRKPNAAGHRGSIVNIASLCSFQGGLTVPAYAAAKGGVAQLTKALSNEWASKGINVNAIAPGYIATEMTEALQNDKGRAESVLSRIPAGRWGNPDDFKGPVVFLASPASAVRRMEPLNRIACVLLYPARPFLPQYLYIKREAFTINELIAKGDVYRNQNNPGILPARYSRSQKRRKIQSPHARVHLKTKTQNQEQRSLEPPLPNELQVAIHSTGICGSDQHYYNHFANGDILVREPLSLGHESSGIVTSIGSDVPLGTFAVGDRVALEVDNKSLPASVSTEEGALVEPLSVAIHGIRRAGLAPHSTTLVIGAGAVGLLTAAMLRVSGSSKIVICDIETRRVDFATENEFADLGFVVPMKRGSSIEEKLEIAQETAALAVGEIQGGEGFAGFDAVFECTGAEACMQTAIYASRPGGKVVMIGMGTPVQTLPMSAAALREVDLIGVFRYSNTYPYGISVLAGERNDFGRSLPDVSKLITHRFSGLDSIPEAFKLAGSGVDEKGDLVLKVVINIGDA
;
A
#
# COMPACT_ATOMS: atom_id res chain seq x y z
N MET A 1 12.62 -16.07 -32.54
CA MET A 1 12.46 -14.65 -32.19
C MET A 1 11.52 -14.55 -30.99
N ALA A 2 11.66 -13.54 -30.13
CA ALA A 2 10.64 -13.24 -29.14
C ALA A 2 9.38 -12.72 -29.85
N PRO A 3 8.16 -12.95 -29.34
CA PRO A 3 6.94 -12.34 -29.88
C PRO A 3 7.03 -10.82 -29.76
N SER A 4 6.43 -10.08 -30.70
CA SER A 4 6.30 -8.63 -30.55
C SER A 4 5.37 -8.28 -29.39
N THR A 5 5.46 -7.04 -28.90
CA THR A 5 4.58 -6.55 -27.82
C THR A 5 3.09 -6.71 -28.17
N LEU A 6 2.70 -6.54 -29.44
CA LEU A 6 1.32 -6.73 -29.89
C LEU A 6 0.92 -8.20 -29.96
N ASP A 7 1.82 -9.10 -30.39
CA ASP A 7 1.56 -10.55 -30.41
C ASP A 7 1.26 -11.10 -29.00
N MET A 8 1.80 -10.46 -27.95
CA MET A 8 1.52 -10.84 -26.56
C MET A 8 0.06 -10.61 -26.15
N PHE A 9 -0.68 -9.74 -26.83
CA PHE A 9 -2.11 -9.50 -26.60
C PHE A 9 -3.01 -10.36 -27.50
N SER A 10 -2.44 -11.05 -28.50
CA SER A 10 -3.21 -11.88 -29.42
C SER A 10 -3.86 -13.08 -28.73
N LEU A 11 -5.13 -13.30 -29.05
CA LEU A 11 -5.92 -14.47 -28.69
C LEU A 11 -6.27 -15.34 -29.91
N ALA A 12 -5.58 -15.12 -31.04
CA ALA A 12 -5.78 -15.86 -32.28
C ALA A 12 -5.74 -17.38 -32.06
N GLY A 13 -6.81 -18.06 -32.46
CA GLY A 13 -6.92 -19.52 -32.37
C GLY A 13 -7.27 -20.06 -30.99
N ARG A 14 -7.61 -19.20 -30.02
CA ARG A 14 -8.14 -19.59 -28.70
C ARG A 14 -9.67 -19.60 -28.69
N THR A 15 -10.28 -20.46 -27.88
CA THR A 15 -11.73 -20.40 -27.61
C THR A 15 -12.05 -19.89 -26.21
N ALA A 16 -12.99 -18.95 -26.09
CA ALA A 16 -13.43 -18.35 -24.84
C ALA A 16 -14.85 -18.76 -24.46
N MET A 17 -15.01 -19.48 -23.34
CA MET A 17 -16.31 -19.70 -22.70
C MET A 17 -16.71 -18.49 -21.86
N PHE A 18 -17.87 -17.91 -22.13
CA PHE A 18 -18.26 -16.60 -21.61
C PHE A 18 -19.69 -16.61 -21.05
N THR A 19 -19.86 -16.42 -19.74
CA THR A 19 -21.20 -16.22 -19.14
C THR A 19 -21.58 -14.75 -19.12
N GLY A 20 -22.84 -14.43 -19.41
CA GLY A 20 -23.34 -13.04 -19.35
C GLY A 20 -22.95 -12.15 -20.54
N GLY A 21 -22.54 -12.73 -21.67
CA GLY A 21 -22.12 -12.00 -22.87
C GLY A 21 -23.24 -11.38 -23.71
N THR A 22 -24.49 -11.34 -23.25
CA THR A 22 -25.66 -10.89 -24.05
C THR A 22 -25.85 -9.38 -24.11
N ARG A 23 -25.36 -8.63 -23.11
CA ARG A 23 -25.56 -7.17 -22.99
C ARG A 23 -24.54 -6.50 -22.06
N GLY A 24 -24.55 -5.17 -22.02
CA GLY A 24 -23.71 -4.35 -21.14
C GLY A 24 -22.21 -4.69 -21.23
N ILE A 25 -21.54 -4.68 -20.08
CA ILE A 25 -20.10 -4.97 -19.94
C ILE A 25 -19.74 -6.32 -20.59
N GLY A 26 -20.56 -7.36 -20.37
CA GLY A 26 -20.30 -8.70 -20.89
C GLY A 26 -20.31 -8.78 -22.41
N ALA A 27 -21.21 -8.06 -23.09
CA ALA A 27 -21.24 -8.01 -24.55
C ALA A 27 -20.01 -7.29 -25.13
N SER A 28 -19.60 -6.15 -24.55
CA SER A 28 -18.41 -5.42 -25.01
C SER A 28 -17.13 -6.26 -24.81
N MET A 29 -16.97 -6.90 -23.65
CA MET A 29 -15.85 -7.81 -23.39
C MET A 29 -15.84 -9.03 -24.32
N ALA A 30 -16.99 -9.65 -24.61
CA ALA A 30 -17.07 -10.78 -25.54
C ALA A 30 -16.68 -10.39 -26.97
N VAL A 31 -17.09 -9.19 -27.43
CA VAL A 31 -16.66 -8.64 -28.73
C VAL A 31 -15.16 -8.32 -28.71
N ALA A 32 -14.62 -7.74 -27.64
CA ALA A 32 -13.18 -7.44 -27.53
C ALA A 32 -12.28 -8.68 -27.62
N LEU A 33 -12.71 -9.80 -27.03
CA LEU A 33 -11.98 -11.07 -27.15
C LEU A 33 -12.00 -11.61 -28.60
N ALA A 34 -13.10 -11.39 -29.33
CA ALA A 34 -13.20 -11.72 -30.75
C ALA A 34 -12.34 -10.79 -31.64
N GLU A 35 -12.31 -9.49 -31.35
CA GLU A 35 -11.41 -8.51 -31.98
C GLU A 35 -9.93 -8.91 -31.79
N ALA A 36 -9.58 -9.44 -30.61
CA ALA A 36 -8.26 -10.00 -30.32
C ALA A 36 -8.01 -11.40 -30.90
N GLY A 37 -9.00 -12.02 -31.57
CA GLY A 37 -8.85 -13.25 -32.35
C GLY A 37 -9.41 -14.54 -31.74
N SER A 38 -10.16 -14.48 -30.63
CA SER A 38 -10.84 -15.67 -30.07
C SER A 38 -12.12 -16.07 -30.80
N ASP A 39 -12.40 -17.37 -30.84
CA ASP A 39 -13.77 -17.87 -31.01
C ASP A 39 -14.49 -17.84 -29.66
N ILE A 40 -15.80 -17.62 -29.65
CA ILE A 40 -16.57 -17.35 -28.42
C ILE A 40 -17.69 -18.37 -28.23
N ILE A 41 -17.80 -18.93 -27.03
CA ILE A 41 -18.90 -19.78 -26.58
C ILE A 41 -19.72 -18.96 -25.58
N LEU A 42 -20.88 -18.47 -26.02
CA LEU A 42 -21.78 -17.62 -25.24
C LEU A 42 -22.73 -18.49 -24.42
N ILE A 43 -22.68 -18.37 -23.10
CA ILE A 43 -23.65 -19.01 -22.19
C ILE A 43 -24.81 -18.04 -21.95
N GLN A 44 -26.00 -18.46 -22.35
CA GLN A 44 -27.23 -17.68 -22.33
C GLN A 44 -28.35 -18.48 -21.67
N ARG A 45 -29.45 -17.83 -21.26
CA ARG A 45 -30.63 -18.52 -20.72
C ARG A 45 -31.47 -19.17 -21.82
N ASP A 46 -31.56 -18.49 -22.96
CA ASP A 46 -32.31 -18.86 -24.16
C ASP A 46 -31.53 -18.37 -25.41
N THR A 47 -32.06 -18.63 -26.60
CA THR A 47 -31.43 -18.27 -27.89
C THR A 47 -32.02 -17.02 -28.55
N SER A 48 -32.89 -16.26 -27.87
CA SER A 48 -33.59 -15.12 -28.48
C SER A 48 -32.69 -13.93 -28.80
N ASN A 49 -31.62 -13.72 -28.02
CA ASN A 49 -30.68 -12.61 -28.22
C ASN A 49 -29.38 -13.07 -28.89
N THR A 50 -29.36 -12.94 -30.21
CA THR A 50 -28.19 -13.23 -31.06
C THR A 50 -27.30 -12.02 -31.32
N ALA A 51 -27.57 -10.83 -30.76
CA ALA A 51 -26.92 -9.58 -31.17
C ALA A 51 -25.39 -9.59 -30.95
N THR A 52 -24.91 -10.09 -29.81
CA THR A 52 -23.46 -10.26 -29.57
C THR A 52 -22.85 -11.30 -30.50
N LYS A 53 -23.57 -12.40 -30.77
CA LYS A 53 -23.14 -13.46 -31.69
C LYS A 53 -22.93 -12.88 -33.10
N SER A 54 -23.89 -12.15 -33.66
CA SER A 54 -23.77 -11.57 -34.99
C SER A 54 -22.64 -10.54 -35.11
N LYS A 55 -22.35 -9.79 -34.03
CA LYS A 55 -21.18 -8.90 -33.97
C LYS A 55 -19.86 -9.69 -34.03
N ILE A 56 -19.74 -10.77 -33.26
CA ILE A 56 -18.56 -11.64 -33.27
C ILE A 56 -18.37 -12.31 -34.65
N GLU A 57 -19.46 -12.78 -35.26
CA GLU A 57 -19.43 -13.37 -36.61
C GLU A 57 -19.03 -12.36 -37.69
N SER A 58 -19.43 -11.09 -37.55
CA SER A 58 -19.01 -10.01 -38.47
C SER A 58 -17.52 -9.68 -38.41
N LEU A 59 -16.82 -10.09 -37.34
CA LEU A 59 -15.36 -10.00 -37.19
C LEU A 59 -14.63 -11.22 -37.77
N GLY A 60 -15.34 -12.16 -38.40
CA GLY A 60 -14.76 -13.39 -38.95
C GLY A 60 -14.43 -14.45 -37.88
N ARG A 61 -14.96 -14.31 -36.66
CA ARG A 61 -14.82 -15.30 -35.58
C ARG A 61 -16.07 -16.16 -35.43
N LYS A 62 -15.93 -17.37 -34.89
CA LYS A 62 -17.07 -18.26 -34.61
C LYS A 62 -17.72 -17.88 -33.28
N ALA A 63 -19.07 -17.90 -33.24
CA ALA A 63 -19.83 -17.73 -32.01
C ALA A 63 -20.92 -18.82 -31.86
N THR A 64 -20.76 -19.66 -30.84
CA THR A 64 -21.74 -20.72 -30.48
C THR A 64 -22.50 -20.30 -29.23
N ILE A 65 -23.82 -20.52 -29.19
CA ILE A 65 -24.66 -20.26 -28.02
C ILE A 65 -25.00 -21.59 -27.33
N TYR A 66 -24.76 -21.66 -26.02
CA TYR A 66 -25.23 -22.74 -25.15
C TYR A 66 -26.25 -22.20 -24.17
N THR A 67 -27.41 -22.85 -24.07
CA THR A 67 -28.47 -22.54 -23.11
C THR A 67 -28.21 -23.22 -21.78
N ALA A 68 -28.22 -22.46 -20.69
CA ALA A 68 -28.25 -22.93 -19.30
C ALA A 68 -28.79 -21.84 -18.37
N ASP A 69 -29.69 -22.15 -17.46
CA ASP A 69 -30.02 -21.22 -16.38
C ASP A 69 -28.98 -21.32 -15.26
N LEU A 70 -28.32 -20.20 -14.97
CA LEU A 70 -27.24 -20.14 -13.97
C LEU A 70 -27.78 -20.18 -12.52
N ALA A 71 -29.10 -20.07 -12.34
CA ALA A 71 -29.74 -20.40 -11.06
C ALA A 71 -29.84 -21.93 -10.84
N SER A 72 -29.73 -22.75 -11.89
CA SER A 72 -29.84 -24.21 -11.83
C SER A 72 -28.46 -24.86 -11.64
N ALA A 73 -28.14 -25.26 -10.41
CA ALA A 73 -26.86 -25.93 -10.09
C ALA A 73 -26.63 -27.19 -10.94
N THR A 74 -27.70 -27.91 -11.29
CA THR A 74 -27.67 -29.11 -12.15
C THR A 74 -27.24 -28.78 -13.57
N GLU A 75 -27.78 -27.71 -14.17
CA GLU A 75 -27.41 -27.29 -15.53
C GLU A 75 -25.97 -26.77 -15.58
N VAL A 76 -25.56 -25.96 -14.59
CA VAL A 76 -24.19 -25.44 -14.50
C VAL A 76 -23.17 -26.60 -14.38
N ALA A 77 -23.47 -27.64 -13.59
CA ALA A 77 -22.61 -28.81 -13.43
C ALA A 77 -22.57 -29.75 -14.67
N ALA A 78 -23.55 -29.64 -15.58
CA ALA A 78 -23.56 -30.34 -16.86
C ALA A 78 -22.87 -29.56 -17.98
N LEU A 79 -22.81 -28.23 -17.87
CA LEU A 79 -22.48 -27.32 -18.97
C LEU A 79 -21.09 -27.55 -19.56
N THR A 80 -20.03 -27.57 -18.74
CA THR A 80 -18.66 -27.79 -19.23
C THR A 80 -18.51 -29.15 -19.91
N LYS A 81 -19.15 -30.20 -19.37
CA LYS A 81 -19.10 -31.55 -19.95
C LYS A 81 -19.78 -31.59 -21.33
N LYS A 82 -20.92 -30.92 -21.49
CA LYS A 82 -21.64 -30.81 -22.77
C LYS A 82 -20.79 -30.09 -23.82
N ILE A 83 -20.23 -28.93 -23.47
CA ILE A 83 -19.39 -28.13 -24.38
C ILE A 83 -18.17 -28.93 -24.87
N LEU A 84 -17.49 -29.65 -23.97
CA LEU A 84 -16.33 -30.47 -24.31
C LEU A 84 -16.72 -31.72 -25.13
N HIS A 85 -17.87 -32.34 -24.84
CA HIS A 85 -18.41 -33.46 -25.62
C HIS A 85 -18.67 -33.07 -27.08
N ASP A 86 -19.18 -31.87 -27.31
CA ASP A 86 -19.47 -31.33 -28.64
C ASP A 86 -18.19 -30.90 -29.41
N GLY A 87 -17.01 -31.17 -28.86
CA GLY A 87 -15.71 -31.02 -29.53
C GLY A 87 -15.03 -29.66 -29.34
N HIS A 88 -15.54 -28.79 -28.46
CA HIS A 88 -14.89 -27.51 -28.16
C HIS A 88 -13.67 -27.68 -27.22
N ASP A 89 -12.60 -26.94 -27.49
CA ASP A 89 -11.43 -26.80 -26.61
C ASP A 89 -11.47 -25.41 -25.93
N ILE A 90 -11.50 -25.36 -24.60
CA ILE A 90 -11.70 -24.13 -23.82
C ILE A 90 -10.37 -23.60 -23.29
N ASP A 91 -9.90 -22.48 -23.85
CA ASP A 91 -8.67 -21.80 -23.44
C ASP A 91 -8.87 -20.68 -22.43
N LEU A 92 -10.05 -20.06 -22.46
CA LEU A 92 -10.41 -18.93 -21.62
C LEU A 92 -11.79 -19.14 -21.02
N LEU A 93 -11.93 -18.91 -19.72
CA LEU A 93 -13.22 -18.76 -19.04
C LEU A 93 -13.40 -17.31 -18.59
N VAL A 94 -14.54 -16.69 -18.91
CA VAL A 94 -14.95 -15.40 -18.35
C VAL A 94 -16.30 -15.54 -17.65
N THR A 95 -16.33 -15.29 -16.33
CA THR A 95 -17.56 -15.41 -15.54
C THR A 95 -18.18 -14.02 -15.31
N CYS A 96 -18.84 -13.46 -16.33
CA CYS A 96 -19.43 -12.12 -16.27
C CYS A 96 -20.92 -12.11 -15.84
N ALA A 97 -21.61 -13.25 -15.88
CA ALA A 97 -23.00 -13.30 -15.43
C ALA A 97 -23.16 -12.91 -13.94
N GLY A 98 -24.25 -12.23 -13.63
CA GLY A 98 -24.64 -11.93 -12.26
C GLY A 98 -25.98 -11.21 -12.15
N ILE A 99 -26.58 -11.31 -10.97
CA ILE A 99 -27.82 -10.62 -10.58
C ILE A 99 -27.59 -9.77 -9.33
N GLN A 100 -28.37 -8.71 -9.14
CA GLN A 100 -28.37 -7.91 -7.92
C GLN A 100 -29.81 -7.70 -7.45
N ILE A 101 -30.13 -8.18 -6.24
CA ILE A 101 -31.43 -8.00 -5.58
C ILE A 101 -31.21 -7.09 -4.37
N ARG A 102 -32.20 -6.22 -4.08
CA ARG A 102 -32.10 -5.14 -3.09
C ARG A 102 -33.17 -5.26 -2.01
N HIS A 103 -32.74 -5.40 -0.75
CA HIS A 103 -33.59 -5.34 0.44
C HIS A 103 -32.83 -4.71 1.62
N PRO A 104 -33.51 -4.08 2.60
CA PRO A 104 -32.92 -3.82 3.92
C PRO A 104 -32.37 -5.12 4.52
N ALA A 105 -31.19 -5.08 5.14
CA ALA A 105 -30.47 -6.30 5.52
C ALA A 105 -31.24 -7.22 6.48
N HIS A 106 -32.05 -6.66 7.38
CA HIS A 106 -32.90 -7.41 8.32
C HIS A 106 -34.21 -7.95 7.70
N LEU A 107 -34.50 -7.62 6.44
CA LEU A 107 -35.68 -8.07 5.68
C LEU A 107 -35.31 -8.90 4.45
N PHE A 108 -34.03 -9.22 4.24
CA PHE A 108 -33.56 -9.87 3.01
C PHE A 108 -34.12 -11.31 2.93
N PRO A 109 -34.97 -11.67 1.96
CA PRO A 109 -35.58 -12.99 1.89
C PRO A 109 -34.53 -14.07 1.60
N GLN A 110 -34.65 -15.22 2.27
CA GLN A 110 -33.71 -16.34 2.11
C GLN A 110 -33.61 -16.81 0.65
N ASN A 111 -34.74 -16.93 -0.05
CA ASN A 111 -34.76 -17.34 -1.47
C ASN A 111 -33.98 -16.37 -2.38
N ASP A 112 -34.06 -15.06 -2.13
CA ASP A 112 -33.32 -14.05 -2.90
C ASP A 112 -31.83 -14.08 -2.56
N TRP A 113 -31.49 -14.34 -1.29
CA TRP A 113 -30.11 -14.53 -0.84
C TRP A 113 -29.48 -15.74 -1.55
N ASP A 114 -30.17 -16.88 -1.53
CA ASP A 114 -29.71 -18.12 -2.15
C ASP A 114 -29.61 -17.99 -3.67
N ALA A 115 -30.58 -17.33 -4.33
CA ALA A 115 -30.51 -17.04 -5.77
C ALA A 115 -29.30 -16.17 -6.13
N VAL A 116 -29.02 -15.12 -5.36
CA VAL A 116 -27.86 -14.24 -5.57
C VAL A 116 -26.55 -15.00 -5.34
N LEU A 117 -26.42 -15.80 -4.27
CA LEU A 117 -25.23 -16.62 -4.05
C LEU A 117 -25.04 -17.67 -5.15
N GLN A 118 -26.11 -18.34 -5.58
CA GLN A 118 -26.08 -19.39 -6.60
C GLN A 118 -25.55 -18.86 -7.94
N VAL A 119 -26.08 -17.73 -8.42
CA VAL A 119 -25.65 -17.14 -9.69
C VAL A 119 -24.28 -16.45 -9.57
N ASN A 120 -24.05 -15.67 -8.50
CA ASN A 120 -22.87 -14.81 -8.43
C ASN A 120 -21.62 -15.47 -7.83
N LEU A 121 -21.76 -16.59 -7.10
CA LEU A 121 -20.64 -17.26 -6.40
C LEU A 121 -20.59 -18.77 -6.71
N SER A 122 -21.66 -19.53 -6.46
CA SER A 122 -21.65 -20.99 -6.64
C SER A 122 -21.44 -21.39 -8.10
N THR A 123 -22.05 -20.67 -9.03
CA THR A 123 -21.84 -20.83 -10.48
C THR A 123 -20.39 -20.50 -10.87
N VAL A 124 -19.85 -19.39 -10.37
CA VAL A 124 -18.46 -18.98 -10.63
C VAL A 124 -17.49 -20.07 -10.15
N PHE A 125 -17.69 -20.58 -8.94
CA PHE A 125 -16.90 -21.69 -8.41
C PHE A 125 -17.01 -22.96 -9.26
N THR A 126 -18.24 -23.37 -9.60
CA THR A 126 -18.50 -24.59 -10.38
C THR A 126 -17.83 -24.54 -11.76
N LEU A 127 -17.98 -23.43 -12.48
CA LEU A 127 -17.34 -23.26 -13.79
C LEU A 127 -15.82 -23.17 -13.68
N CYS A 128 -15.28 -22.43 -12.71
CA CYS A 128 -13.84 -22.37 -12.48
C CYS A 128 -13.24 -23.74 -12.14
N ARG A 129 -13.93 -24.53 -11.30
CA ARG A 129 -13.54 -25.90 -10.95
C ARG A 129 -13.54 -26.82 -12.17
N ASP A 130 -14.62 -26.82 -12.94
CA ASP A 130 -14.81 -27.79 -14.03
C ASP A 130 -13.97 -27.45 -15.27
N VAL A 131 -13.87 -26.17 -15.64
CA VAL A 131 -12.97 -25.72 -16.71
C VAL A 131 -11.51 -25.78 -16.26
N GLY A 132 -11.21 -25.46 -15.00
CA GLY A 132 -9.87 -25.60 -14.42
C GLY A 132 -9.38 -27.05 -14.44
N ALA A 133 -10.24 -28.01 -14.07
CA ALA A 133 -9.95 -29.44 -14.17
C ALA A 133 -9.65 -29.88 -15.61
N TYR A 134 -10.38 -29.35 -16.59
CA TYR A 134 -10.09 -29.57 -18.01
C TYR A 134 -8.72 -28.98 -18.41
N MET A 135 -8.45 -27.71 -18.10
CA MET A 135 -7.16 -27.07 -18.41
C MET A 135 -5.97 -27.81 -17.76
N LEU A 136 -6.15 -28.34 -16.54
CA LEU A 136 -5.16 -29.17 -15.84
C LEU A 136 -4.92 -30.54 -16.51
N SER A 137 -5.92 -31.10 -17.21
CA SER A 137 -5.79 -32.39 -17.90
C SER A 137 -5.15 -32.30 -19.29
N ARG A 138 -5.16 -31.11 -19.92
CA ARG A 138 -4.44 -30.83 -21.18
C ARG A 138 -2.90 -31.01 -21.01
N LYS A 139 -2.13 -30.87 -22.08
CA LYS A 139 -0.68 -30.63 -21.98
C LYS A 139 -0.42 -29.11 -21.99
N PRO A 140 0.53 -28.58 -21.19
CA PRO A 140 0.95 -27.20 -21.33
C PRO A 140 1.51 -26.95 -22.74
N ASN A 141 1.29 -25.76 -23.29
CA ASN A 141 1.96 -25.34 -24.51
C ASN A 141 3.46 -25.10 -24.27
N ALA A 142 4.20 -24.74 -25.33
CA ALA A 142 5.65 -24.50 -25.24
C ALA A 142 6.08 -23.39 -24.25
N ALA A 143 5.16 -22.51 -23.84
CA ALA A 143 5.39 -21.49 -22.82
C ALA A 143 4.98 -21.93 -21.39
N GLY A 144 4.60 -23.19 -21.20
CA GLY A 144 4.12 -23.73 -19.93
C GLY A 144 2.67 -23.37 -19.58
N HIS A 145 1.93 -22.76 -20.51
CA HIS A 145 0.58 -22.25 -20.26
C HIS A 145 -0.51 -23.26 -20.69
N ARG A 146 -1.60 -23.28 -19.93
CA ARG A 146 -2.74 -24.22 -20.05
C ARG A 146 -4.11 -23.54 -20.25
N GLY A 147 -4.18 -22.22 -20.12
CA GLY A 147 -5.42 -21.46 -20.21
C GLY A 147 -5.51 -20.35 -19.16
N SER A 148 -6.54 -19.52 -19.29
CA SER A 148 -6.78 -18.35 -18.45
C SER A 148 -8.22 -18.33 -17.91
N ILE A 149 -8.42 -17.77 -16.74
CA ILE A 149 -9.73 -17.53 -16.12
C ILE A 149 -9.80 -16.06 -15.69
N VAL A 150 -10.87 -15.37 -16.09
CA VAL A 150 -11.14 -13.97 -15.74
C VAL A 150 -12.51 -13.88 -15.06
N ASN A 151 -12.50 -13.76 -13.74
CA ASN A 151 -13.72 -13.64 -12.94
C ASN A 151 -14.18 -12.18 -12.87
N ILE A 152 -15.49 -11.92 -13.01
CA ILE A 152 -16.02 -10.57 -12.81
C ILE A 152 -16.49 -10.41 -11.37
N ALA A 153 -15.66 -9.70 -10.60
CA ALA A 153 -15.85 -9.28 -9.21
C ALA A 153 -16.74 -8.00 -9.16
N SER A 154 -16.51 -7.10 -8.21
CA SER A 154 -17.17 -5.78 -8.12
C SER A 154 -16.39 -4.84 -7.20
N LEU A 155 -16.64 -3.54 -7.24
CA LEU A 155 -16.35 -2.64 -6.11
C LEU A 155 -16.86 -3.22 -4.77
N CYS A 156 -18.00 -3.92 -4.77
CA CYS A 156 -18.54 -4.61 -3.58
C CYS A 156 -17.69 -5.82 -3.11
N SER A 157 -16.58 -6.13 -3.78
CA SER A 157 -15.57 -7.08 -3.27
C SER A 157 -14.63 -6.46 -2.23
N PHE A 158 -14.58 -5.12 -2.14
CA PHE A 158 -13.68 -4.36 -1.26
C PHE A 158 -14.42 -3.51 -0.23
N GLN A 159 -15.73 -3.29 -0.42
CA GLN A 159 -16.57 -2.50 0.46
C GLN A 159 -17.99 -3.07 0.52
N GLY A 160 -18.73 -2.74 1.58
CA GLY A 160 -20.17 -3.01 1.65
C GLY A 160 -20.96 -2.23 0.59
N GLY A 161 -22.18 -2.72 0.32
CA GLY A 161 -23.15 -2.03 -0.52
C GLY A 161 -24.49 -1.89 0.20
N LEU A 162 -25.04 -0.67 0.22
CA LEU A 162 -26.35 -0.40 0.81
C LEU A 162 -27.44 -1.23 0.11
N THR A 163 -28.29 -1.87 0.92
CA THR A 163 -29.35 -2.82 0.56
C THR A 163 -28.95 -4.05 -0.28
N VAL A 164 -27.66 -4.39 -0.39
CA VAL A 164 -27.20 -5.52 -1.24
C VAL A 164 -26.28 -6.53 -0.51
N PRO A 165 -26.61 -6.99 0.72
CA PRO A 165 -25.73 -7.87 1.49
C PRO A 165 -25.37 -9.17 0.76
N ALA A 166 -26.33 -9.84 0.10
CA ALA A 166 -26.07 -11.07 -0.67
C ALA A 166 -25.09 -10.84 -1.83
N TYR A 167 -25.20 -9.69 -2.52
CA TYR A 167 -24.31 -9.34 -3.64
C TYR A 167 -22.89 -9.04 -3.16
N ALA A 168 -22.76 -8.29 -2.06
CA ALA A 168 -21.46 -7.99 -1.44
C ALA A 168 -20.78 -9.27 -0.93
N ALA A 169 -21.52 -10.15 -0.24
CA ALA A 169 -21.02 -11.45 0.18
C ALA A 169 -20.55 -12.30 -1.01
N ALA A 170 -21.36 -12.41 -2.07
CA ALA A 170 -20.98 -13.15 -3.28
C ALA A 170 -19.73 -12.59 -3.96
N LYS A 171 -19.66 -11.27 -4.19
CA LYS A 171 -18.53 -10.65 -4.90
C LYS A 171 -17.26 -10.57 -4.03
N GLY A 172 -17.36 -10.46 -2.71
CA GLY A 172 -16.25 -10.71 -1.79
C GLY A 172 -15.73 -12.15 -1.89
N GLY A 173 -16.65 -13.13 -1.94
CA GLY A 173 -16.35 -14.53 -2.20
C GLY A 173 -15.60 -14.76 -3.51
N VAL A 174 -16.04 -14.14 -4.62
CA VAL A 174 -15.36 -14.23 -5.94
C VAL A 174 -13.93 -13.68 -5.88
N ALA A 175 -13.68 -12.59 -5.15
CA ALA A 175 -12.33 -12.04 -5.00
C ALA A 175 -11.40 -12.97 -4.21
N GLN A 176 -11.89 -13.61 -3.14
CA GLN A 176 -11.10 -14.58 -2.37
C GLN A 176 -10.90 -15.90 -3.14
N LEU A 177 -11.93 -16.38 -3.83
CA LEU A 177 -11.85 -17.54 -4.72
C LEU A 177 -10.79 -17.35 -5.80
N THR A 178 -10.76 -16.19 -6.45
CA THR A 178 -9.77 -15.85 -7.49
C THR A 178 -8.34 -16.00 -6.95
N LYS A 179 -8.05 -15.48 -5.75
CA LYS A 179 -6.73 -15.61 -5.11
C LYS A 179 -6.40 -17.06 -4.77
N ALA A 180 -7.36 -17.83 -4.24
CA ALA A 180 -7.15 -19.23 -3.89
C ALA A 180 -6.78 -20.07 -5.13
N LEU A 181 -7.53 -19.92 -6.23
CA LEU A 181 -7.28 -20.65 -7.47
C LEU A 181 -5.99 -20.18 -8.18
N SER A 182 -5.70 -18.87 -8.15
CA SER A 182 -4.42 -18.32 -8.64
C SER A 182 -3.22 -18.95 -7.93
N ASN A 183 -3.21 -18.92 -6.59
CA ASN A 183 -2.15 -19.51 -5.78
C ASN A 183 -1.94 -21.01 -6.07
N GLU A 184 -3.03 -21.76 -6.31
CA GLU A 184 -2.95 -23.20 -6.54
C GLU A 184 -2.55 -23.58 -7.98
N TRP A 185 -2.94 -22.79 -8.99
CA TRP A 185 -2.85 -23.19 -10.41
C TRP A 185 -1.85 -22.40 -11.25
N ALA A 186 -1.33 -21.25 -10.78
CA ALA A 186 -0.33 -20.47 -11.52
C ALA A 186 0.93 -21.29 -11.84
N SER A 187 1.47 -22.02 -10.86
CA SER A 187 2.62 -22.93 -11.04
C SER A 187 2.33 -24.13 -11.94
N LYS A 188 1.05 -24.47 -12.12
CA LYS A 188 0.58 -25.54 -13.01
C LYS A 188 0.37 -25.03 -14.44
N GLY A 189 0.35 -23.72 -14.67
CA GLY A 189 0.23 -23.07 -15.99
C GLY A 189 -1.11 -22.40 -16.28
N ILE A 190 -2.02 -22.26 -15.30
CA ILE A 190 -3.31 -21.58 -15.48
C ILE A 190 -3.25 -20.21 -14.81
N ASN A 191 -3.58 -19.15 -15.56
CA ASN A 191 -3.69 -17.80 -15.02
C ASN A 191 -5.11 -17.59 -14.47
N VAL A 192 -5.28 -17.19 -13.22
CA VAL A 192 -6.60 -16.86 -12.65
C VAL A 192 -6.59 -15.43 -12.14
N ASN A 193 -7.33 -14.57 -12.82
CA ASN A 193 -7.42 -13.14 -12.54
C ASN A 193 -8.87 -12.72 -12.31
N ALA A 194 -9.10 -11.51 -11.80
CA ALA A 194 -10.43 -10.92 -11.74
C ALA A 194 -10.44 -9.47 -12.21
N ILE A 195 -11.57 -9.05 -12.79
CA ILE A 195 -11.90 -7.65 -13.03
C ILE A 195 -12.96 -7.24 -12.03
N ALA A 196 -12.79 -6.10 -11.36
CA ALA A 196 -13.78 -5.56 -10.43
C ALA A 196 -14.39 -4.24 -10.95
N PRO A 197 -15.58 -4.27 -11.58
CA PRO A 197 -16.26 -3.07 -12.06
C PRO A 197 -16.71 -2.12 -10.94
N GLY A 198 -16.54 -0.83 -11.18
CA GLY A 198 -17.17 0.25 -10.40
C GLY A 198 -18.60 0.58 -10.86
N TYR A 199 -18.96 1.87 -10.85
CA TYR A 199 -20.25 2.37 -11.33
C TYR A 199 -20.25 2.55 -12.85
N ILE A 200 -20.83 1.59 -13.56
CA ILE A 200 -20.85 1.53 -15.03
C ILE A 200 -22.29 1.75 -15.52
N ALA A 201 -22.49 2.59 -16.54
CA ALA A 201 -23.78 2.83 -17.18
C ALA A 201 -24.24 1.56 -17.92
N THR A 202 -25.22 0.88 -17.34
CA THR A 202 -25.83 -0.36 -17.86
C THR A 202 -27.27 -0.45 -17.35
N GLU A 203 -28.08 -1.35 -17.92
CA GLU A 203 -29.43 -1.68 -17.42
C GLU A 203 -29.44 -1.96 -15.90
N MET A 204 -28.41 -2.63 -15.36
CA MET A 204 -28.32 -2.96 -13.93
C MET A 204 -28.19 -1.72 -13.03
N THR A 205 -27.72 -0.59 -13.56
CA THR A 205 -27.52 0.66 -12.83
C THR A 205 -28.50 1.76 -13.22
N GLU A 206 -29.40 1.52 -14.18
CA GLU A 206 -30.37 2.50 -14.68
C GLU A 206 -31.22 3.13 -13.57
N ALA A 207 -31.71 2.34 -12.62
CA ALA A 207 -32.44 2.84 -11.45
C ALA A 207 -31.61 3.80 -10.56
N LEU A 208 -30.28 3.65 -10.51
CA LEU A 208 -29.38 4.56 -9.78
C LEU A 208 -28.98 5.79 -10.62
N GLN A 209 -29.07 5.71 -11.95
CA GLN A 209 -28.83 6.83 -12.87
C GLN A 209 -30.05 7.77 -12.92
N ASN A 210 -31.26 7.22 -12.84
CA ASN A 210 -32.51 7.97 -12.91
C ASN A 210 -32.91 8.64 -11.58
N ASP A 211 -32.38 8.18 -10.44
CA ASP A 211 -32.48 8.87 -9.14
C ASP A 211 -31.42 9.98 -9.08
N LYS A 212 -31.83 11.24 -9.22
CA LYS A 212 -30.93 12.40 -9.27
C LYS A 212 -30.00 12.49 -8.05
N GLY A 213 -30.54 12.33 -6.84
CA GLY A 213 -29.75 12.46 -5.61
C GLY A 213 -28.74 11.32 -5.46
N ARG A 214 -29.09 10.10 -5.88
CA ARG A 214 -28.16 8.97 -5.92
C ARG A 214 -27.14 9.10 -7.05
N ALA A 215 -27.53 9.59 -8.22
CA ALA A 215 -26.64 9.82 -9.35
C ALA A 215 -25.59 10.90 -9.04
N GLU A 216 -25.99 12.04 -8.48
CA GLU A 216 -25.08 13.10 -8.02
C GLU A 216 -24.14 12.60 -6.92
N SER A 217 -24.68 11.88 -5.91
CA SER A 217 -23.90 11.25 -4.85
C SER A 217 -22.91 10.20 -5.38
N VAL A 218 -23.22 9.51 -6.49
CA VAL A 218 -22.29 8.57 -7.13
C VAL A 218 -21.23 9.32 -7.93
N LEU A 219 -21.63 10.30 -8.75
CA LEU A 219 -20.72 11.09 -9.59
C LEU A 219 -19.70 11.87 -8.77
N SER A 220 -20.08 12.46 -7.63
CA SER A 220 -19.15 13.18 -6.74
C SER A 220 -18.06 12.28 -6.13
N ARG A 221 -18.23 10.96 -6.17
CA ARG A 221 -17.25 9.95 -5.74
C ARG A 221 -16.54 9.25 -6.90
N ILE A 222 -16.78 9.65 -8.15
CA ILE A 222 -16.07 9.15 -9.33
C ILE A 222 -15.14 10.27 -9.84
N PRO A 223 -13.81 10.20 -9.59
CA PRO A 223 -12.89 11.27 -10.00
C PRO A 223 -12.80 11.49 -11.52
N ALA A 224 -13.23 10.52 -12.34
CA ALA A 224 -13.36 10.69 -13.79
C ALA A 224 -14.58 11.57 -14.19
N GLY A 225 -15.43 12.01 -13.25
CA GLY A 225 -16.60 12.86 -13.50
C GLY A 225 -17.73 12.21 -14.29
N ARG A 226 -17.61 10.92 -14.67
CA ARG A 226 -18.58 10.18 -15.50
C ARG A 226 -18.82 8.77 -14.99
N TRP A 227 -19.99 8.22 -15.32
CA TRP A 227 -20.23 6.78 -15.27
C TRP A 227 -19.31 6.05 -16.26
N GLY A 228 -19.04 4.77 -15.98
CA GLY A 228 -18.31 3.92 -16.90
C GLY A 228 -19.11 3.52 -18.13
N ASN A 229 -18.41 3.29 -19.23
CA ASN A 229 -18.95 2.65 -20.41
C ASN A 229 -18.54 1.17 -20.40
N PRO A 230 -19.41 0.22 -20.82
CA PRO A 230 -18.99 -1.14 -21.16
C PRO A 230 -17.67 -1.27 -21.94
N ASP A 231 -17.35 -0.31 -22.82
CA ASP A 231 -16.13 -0.32 -23.62
C ASP A 231 -14.85 0.00 -22.83
N ASP A 232 -14.96 0.58 -21.62
CA ASP A 232 -13.82 0.76 -20.69
C ASP A 232 -13.19 -0.60 -20.29
N PHE A 233 -13.88 -1.73 -20.54
CA PHE A 233 -13.44 -3.09 -20.19
C PHE A 233 -12.75 -3.87 -21.31
N LYS A 234 -12.74 -3.38 -22.56
CA LYS A 234 -12.18 -4.10 -23.72
C LYS A 234 -10.69 -4.38 -23.56
N GLY A 235 -9.90 -3.36 -23.23
CA GLY A 235 -8.45 -3.50 -22.97
C GLY A 235 -8.14 -4.43 -21.78
N PRO A 236 -8.72 -4.19 -20.59
CA PRO A 236 -8.50 -5.03 -19.41
C PRO A 236 -8.82 -6.51 -19.60
N VAL A 237 -9.91 -6.88 -20.29
CA VAL A 237 -10.25 -8.30 -20.51
C VAL A 237 -9.28 -8.98 -21.46
N VAL A 238 -8.87 -8.31 -22.55
CA VAL A 238 -7.88 -8.84 -23.49
C VAL A 238 -6.52 -9.01 -22.80
N PHE A 239 -6.07 -8.03 -22.02
CA PHE A 239 -4.83 -8.13 -21.25
C PHE A 239 -4.81 -9.36 -20.33
N LEU A 240 -5.83 -9.54 -19.49
CA LEU A 240 -5.89 -10.65 -18.52
C LEU A 240 -6.15 -12.03 -19.16
N ALA A 241 -6.74 -12.06 -20.35
CA ALA A 241 -6.92 -13.29 -21.14
C ALA A 241 -5.64 -13.73 -21.87
N SER A 242 -4.80 -12.76 -22.27
CA SER A 242 -3.68 -12.94 -23.20
C SER A 242 -2.36 -13.31 -22.51
N PRO A 243 -1.36 -13.80 -23.28
CA PRO A 243 0.02 -13.97 -22.80
C PRO A 243 0.65 -12.75 -22.13
N ALA A 244 0.19 -11.52 -22.42
CA ALA A 244 0.69 -10.29 -21.80
C ALA A 244 0.50 -10.24 -20.27
N SER A 245 -0.45 -11.00 -19.72
CA SER A 245 -0.65 -11.12 -18.26
C SER A 245 0.18 -12.24 -17.60
N ALA A 246 0.87 -13.09 -18.36
CA ALA A 246 1.50 -14.30 -17.83
C ALA A 246 2.81 -14.02 -17.08
N VAL A 247 2.89 -14.47 -15.83
CA VAL A 247 4.12 -14.39 -15.01
C VAL A 247 5.12 -15.45 -15.45
N ARG A 248 6.31 -15.03 -15.92
CA ARG A 248 7.43 -15.93 -16.22
C ARG A 248 8.49 -15.83 -15.12
N ARG A 249 8.57 -16.85 -14.25
CA ARG A 249 9.62 -17.06 -13.23
C ARG A 249 9.80 -15.96 -12.16
N MET A 250 8.71 -15.47 -11.58
CA MET A 250 8.72 -14.86 -10.24
C MET A 250 7.49 -15.37 -9.45
N GLU A 251 7.43 -15.06 -8.15
CA GLU A 251 6.33 -15.45 -7.26
C GLU A 251 4.93 -15.07 -7.81
N PRO A 252 3.85 -15.77 -7.41
CA PRO A 252 2.50 -15.51 -7.92
C PRO A 252 1.99 -14.10 -7.60
N LEU A 253 2.12 -13.18 -8.56
CA LEU A 253 1.42 -11.89 -8.53
C LEU A 253 -0.08 -12.11 -8.66
N ASN A 254 -0.79 -12.08 -7.54
CA ASN A 254 -2.26 -12.10 -7.50
C ASN A 254 -2.83 -10.78 -8.06
N ARG A 255 -3.24 -10.78 -9.33
CA ARG A 255 -3.83 -9.60 -10.00
C ARG A 255 -5.36 -9.64 -9.99
N ILE A 256 -5.95 -8.87 -9.08
CA ILE A 256 -7.31 -8.36 -9.26
C ILE A 256 -7.19 -7.00 -9.94
N ALA A 257 -7.51 -6.92 -11.22
CA ALA A 257 -7.58 -5.65 -11.94
C ALA A 257 -8.86 -4.91 -11.53
N CYS A 258 -8.72 -3.97 -10.61
CA CYS A 258 -9.82 -3.06 -10.28
C CYS A 258 -9.98 -2.05 -11.42
N VAL A 259 -10.88 -2.34 -12.38
CA VAL A 259 -11.37 -1.34 -13.35
C VAL A 259 -12.43 -0.51 -12.65
N LEU A 260 -11.94 0.30 -11.72
CA LEU A 260 -12.68 1.40 -11.12
C LEU A 260 -12.51 2.62 -12.01
N LEU A 261 -13.49 3.51 -11.96
CA LEU A 261 -13.35 4.91 -12.40
C LEU A 261 -12.98 5.85 -11.24
N TYR A 262 -12.63 5.26 -10.09
CA TYR A 262 -11.46 5.73 -9.36
C TYR A 262 -10.24 5.54 -10.27
N PRO A 263 -9.43 6.57 -10.53
CA PRO A 263 -8.00 6.35 -10.72
C PRO A 263 -7.47 5.76 -9.40
N ALA A 264 -7.54 4.43 -9.28
CA ALA A 264 -6.56 3.72 -8.51
C ALA A 264 -5.22 4.11 -9.15
N ARG A 265 -4.39 4.87 -8.42
CA ARG A 265 -3.03 5.20 -8.86
C ARG A 265 -2.40 3.90 -9.37
N PRO A 266 -1.91 3.84 -10.62
CA PRO A 266 -1.42 2.59 -11.17
C PRO A 266 -0.29 2.07 -10.29
N PHE A 267 -0.52 0.91 -9.65
CA PHE A 267 0.52 0.11 -9.01
C PHE A 267 1.35 -0.60 -10.10
N LEU A 268 1.98 0.22 -10.93
CA LEU A 268 3.12 -0.08 -11.78
C LEU A 268 4.02 1.15 -11.71
N PRO A 269 4.83 1.29 -10.63
CA PRO A 269 5.96 2.21 -10.69
C PRO A 269 6.83 1.83 -11.89
N GLN A 270 6.91 2.73 -12.86
CA GLN A 270 8.12 2.83 -13.67
C GLN A 270 9.20 3.33 -12.71
N TYR A 271 9.90 2.41 -12.06
CA TYR A 271 10.95 2.77 -11.12
C TYR A 271 12.05 3.52 -11.89
N LEU A 272 12.13 4.84 -11.69
CA LEU A 272 13.40 5.54 -11.85
C LEU A 272 14.27 5.12 -10.67
N TYR A 273 15.22 4.22 -10.89
CA TYR A 273 16.14 3.84 -9.83
C TYR A 273 17.18 4.97 -9.64
N ILE A 274 17.71 5.16 -8.43
CA ILE A 274 18.72 6.18 -8.18
C ILE A 274 19.93 5.52 -7.55
N LYS A 275 21.05 5.61 -8.24
CA LYS A 275 22.32 5.00 -7.85
C LYS A 275 23.09 5.97 -6.97
N ARG A 276 23.47 5.51 -5.77
CA ARG A 276 24.06 6.33 -4.70
C ARG A 276 25.49 5.89 -4.42
N GLU A 277 26.36 6.84 -4.11
CA GLU A 277 27.54 6.55 -3.28
C GLU A 277 27.07 6.24 -1.86
N ALA A 278 27.66 5.22 -1.24
CA ALA A 278 27.05 4.60 -0.07
C ALA A 278 28.08 3.97 0.87
N PHE A 279 27.99 4.31 2.15
CA PHE A 279 28.80 3.73 3.23
C PHE A 279 28.34 2.30 3.53
N THR A 280 29.22 1.42 4.00
CA THR A 280 28.89 -0.02 4.19
C THR A 280 29.29 -0.50 5.59
N ILE A 281 28.55 -1.48 6.14
CA ILE A 281 28.95 -2.22 7.35
C ILE A 281 29.50 -3.60 6.96
N ASN A 282 30.80 -3.83 7.20
CA ASN A 282 31.51 -5.13 7.06
C ASN A 282 32.08 -5.52 8.47
N GLU A 283 32.25 -6.78 8.89
CA GLU A 283 32.56 -8.01 8.13
C GLU A 283 32.22 -9.31 8.94
N LEU A 284 32.54 -10.49 8.36
CA LEU A 284 32.57 -11.86 8.92
C LEU A 284 31.25 -12.66 9.08
N ILE A 285 30.65 -13.05 7.94
CA ILE A 285 29.86 -14.29 7.87
C ILE A 285 30.83 -15.48 7.69
N ALA A 286 31.57 -15.82 8.75
CA ALA A 286 32.41 -17.01 8.80
C ALA A 286 32.00 -17.91 9.97
N LYS A 287 31.34 -19.04 9.63
CA LYS A 287 30.71 -20.05 10.51
C LYS A 287 29.31 -19.63 10.98
N GLY A 288 28.30 -20.32 10.44
CA GLY A 288 26.90 -20.06 10.74
C GLY A 288 26.49 -20.66 12.09
N ASP A 289 26.26 -19.78 13.07
CA ASP A 289 25.36 -20.04 14.19
C ASP A 289 24.29 -18.93 14.22
N VAL A 290 23.05 -19.32 13.95
CA VAL A 290 21.89 -18.43 13.92
C VAL A 290 21.53 -18.03 15.34
N TYR A 291 21.41 -16.71 15.59
CA TYR A 291 21.01 -16.18 16.89
C TYR A 291 19.59 -16.67 17.26
N ARG A 292 19.50 -17.66 18.16
CA ARG A 292 18.24 -18.02 18.82
C ARG A 292 17.90 -16.92 19.83
N ASN A 293 16.86 -16.14 19.55
CA ASN A 293 16.25 -15.30 20.57
C ASN A 293 15.69 -16.21 21.69
N GLN A 294 16.23 -16.08 22.91
CA GLN A 294 15.83 -16.91 24.06
C GLN A 294 14.58 -16.38 24.78
N ASN A 295 14.06 -15.19 24.41
CA ASN A 295 13.04 -14.48 25.18
C ASN A 295 11.62 -14.53 24.57
N ASN A 296 11.35 -15.39 23.58
CA ASN A 296 9.97 -15.56 23.08
C ASN A 296 9.66 -17.02 22.63
N PRO A 297 9.17 -17.89 23.53
CA PRO A 297 8.77 -19.26 23.22
C PRO A 297 7.32 -19.32 22.71
N GLY A 298 6.98 -18.55 21.68
CA GLY A 298 5.60 -18.37 21.21
C GLY A 298 5.42 -18.41 19.69
N ILE A 299 4.79 -19.47 19.20
CA ILE A 299 4.13 -19.57 17.88
C ILE A 299 5.05 -19.44 16.65
N LEU A 300 5.68 -20.56 16.28
CA LEU A 300 5.94 -20.88 14.87
C LEU A 300 4.80 -21.77 14.34
N PRO A 301 4.23 -21.53 13.14
CA PRO A 301 3.34 -22.50 12.51
C PRO A 301 4.11 -23.79 12.20
N ALA A 302 3.58 -24.92 12.68
CA ALA A 302 4.25 -26.20 12.58
C ALA A 302 4.21 -26.80 11.17
N ARG A 303 5.19 -27.69 10.90
CA ARG A 303 5.32 -28.63 9.76
C ARG A 303 5.98 -28.08 8.47
N TYR A 304 7.30 -28.20 8.43
CA TYR A 304 7.95 -28.97 7.36
C TYR A 304 8.92 -29.98 7.98
N SER A 305 8.71 -31.27 7.70
CA SER A 305 9.54 -32.34 8.24
C SER A 305 10.15 -33.20 7.13
N ARG A 306 11.44 -33.50 7.31
CA ARG A 306 12.24 -34.63 6.78
C ARG A 306 13.30 -34.31 5.72
N SER A 307 14.47 -34.88 6.02
CA SER A 307 15.61 -35.15 5.13
C SER A 307 16.48 -33.91 4.80
N GLN A 308 17.83 -33.93 4.89
CA GLN A 308 18.78 -35.05 5.12
C GLN A 308 19.96 -34.70 6.04
N LYS A 309 20.46 -35.73 6.74
CA LYS A 309 21.86 -36.00 7.17
C LYS A 309 22.69 -34.87 7.83
N ARG A 310 22.78 -34.92 9.16
CA ARG A 310 23.95 -34.45 9.94
C ARG A 310 25.22 -35.27 9.60
N ARG A 311 26.39 -34.62 9.58
CA ARG A 311 27.72 -35.25 9.79
C ARG A 311 28.36 -34.78 11.10
N LYS A 312 29.43 -35.44 11.51
CA LYS A 312 29.91 -35.71 12.89
C LYS A 312 31.47 -35.76 12.85
N ILE A 313 32.32 -35.37 13.81
CA ILE A 313 32.26 -34.82 15.20
C ILE A 313 33.55 -33.93 15.37
N GLN A 314 33.62 -32.94 16.28
CA GLN A 314 34.73 -32.69 17.27
C GLN A 314 34.84 -31.24 17.79
N SER A 315 35.04 -31.12 19.10
CA SER A 315 35.45 -29.90 19.84
C SER A 315 36.98 -29.94 20.10
N PRO A 316 37.64 -28.83 20.49
CA PRO A 316 37.63 -28.38 21.89
C PRO A 316 37.58 -26.84 22.10
N HIS A 317 37.57 -26.47 23.38
CA HIS A 317 37.43 -25.15 24.01
C HIS A 317 37.93 -23.87 23.29
N ALA A 318 37.09 -22.83 23.32
CA ALA A 318 37.47 -21.48 23.75
C ALA A 318 36.22 -20.66 24.17
N ARG A 319 36.26 -19.96 25.32
CA ARG A 319 35.37 -18.80 25.54
C ARG A 319 35.96 -17.63 24.77
N VAL A 320 35.23 -17.05 23.83
CA VAL A 320 35.63 -15.79 23.18
C VAL A 320 34.51 -14.78 23.32
N HIS A 321 34.78 -13.69 24.05
CA HIS A 321 34.00 -12.47 23.96
C HIS A 321 34.33 -11.81 22.61
N LEU A 322 33.38 -11.80 21.66
CA LEU A 322 33.50 -10.98 20.45
C LEU A 322 32.62 -9.74 20.58
N LYS A 323 33.20 -8.70 21.19
CA LYS A 323 32.88 -7.32 20.81
C LYS A 323 33.55 -7.08 19.46
N THR A 324 32.78 -6.97 18.39
CA THR A 324 33.27 -6.48 17.09
C THR A 324 32.26 -5.51 16.48
N LYS A 325 32.26 -4.27 17.00
CA LYS A 325 31.96 -3.11 16.16
C LYS A 325 33.18 -2.89 15.26
N THR A 326 33.24 -3.60 14.14
CA THR A 326 34.06 -3.21 13.00
C THR A 326 33.15 -2.49 12.01
N GLN A 327 33.61 -1.32 11.58
CA GLN A 327 32.94 -0.46 10.61
C GLN A 327 34.02 -0.16 9.59
N ASN A 328 33.87 -0.66 8.37
CA ASN A 328 34.85 -0.45 7.32
C ASN A 328 34.23 0.55 6.35
N GLN A 329 34.84 1.73 6.24
CA GLN A 329 34.60 2.56 5.05
C GLN A 329 35.09 1.74 3.85
N GLU A 330 34.20 1.43 2.91
CA GLU A 330 34.53 0.66 1.71
C GLU A 330 34.34 1.57 0.50
N GLN A 331 35.44 1.91 -0.17
CA GLN A 331 35.37 2.64 -1.44
C GLN A 331 34.85 1.69 -2.52
N ARG A 332 33.78 2.07 -3.20
CA ARG A 332 33.14 1.28 -4.26
C ARG A 332 33.20 2.01 -5.59
N SER A 333 33.56 1.31 -6.65
CA SER A 333 33.42 1.82 -8.02
C SER A 333 31.95 1.81 -8.42
N LEU A 334 31.42 2.97 -8.80
CA LEU A 334 30.08 3.05 -9.39
C LEU A 334 30.14 2.78 -10.89
N GLU A 335 29.49 1.70 -11.32
CA GLU A 335 29.08 1.54 -12.72
C GLU A 335 28.12 2.68 -13.11
N PRO A 336 28.07 3.14 -14.38
CA PRO A 336 27.13 4.16 -14.86
C PRO A 336 25.65 3.87 -14.50
N PRO A 337 24.77 4.90 -14.49
CA PRO A 337 23.34 4.68 -14.31
C PRO A 337 22.77 3.82 -15.44
N LEU A 338 21.83 2.92 -15.09
CA LEU A 338 20.99 2.22 -16.08
C LEU A 338 20.14 3.23 -16.87
N PRO A 339 19.55 2.85 -18.02
CA PRO A 339 18.78 3.75 -18.88
C PRO A 339 17.70 4.57 -18.15
N ASN A 340 17.03 3.97 -17.17
CA ASN A 340 16.01 4.57 -16.31
C ASN A 340 16.56 4.98 -14.93
N GLU A 341 17.79 5.50 -14.85
CA GLU A 341 18.41 5.91 -13.59
C GLU A 341 18.98 7.33 -13.61
N LEU A 342 19.07 7.91 -12.41
CA LEU A 342 19.99 9.00 -12.11
C LEU A 342 21.15 8.47 -11.25
N GLN A 343 22.35 8.98 -11.48
CA GLN A 343 23.44 8.89 -10.53
C GLN A 343 23.52 10.22 -9.76
N VAL A 344 23.60 10.14 -8.44
CA VAL A 344 23.55 11.31 -7.55
C VAL A 344 24.71 11.26 -6.57
N ALA A 345 25.53 12.32 -6.57
CA ALA A 345 26.51 12.57 -5.51
C ALA A 345 25.76 13.06 -4.26
N ILE A 346 25.78 12.26 -3.18
CA ILE A 346 25.05 12.57 -1.95
C ILE A 346 25.74 13.73 -1.23
N HIS A 347 25.05 14.85 -1.07
CA HIS A 347 25.58 16.01 -0.39
C HIS A 347 25.23 15.97 1.11
N SER A 348 23.95 15.77 1.44
CA SER A 348 23.45 15.81 2.82
C SER A 348 22.58 14.59 3.11
N THR A 349 22.76 13.98 4.28
CA THR A 349 21.87 12.93 4.78
C THR A 349 21.56 13.11 6.27
N GLY A 350 20.28 13.03 6.62
CA GLY A 350 19.83 12.93 8.00
C GLY A 350 20.05 11.51 8.55
N ILE A 351 20.30 11.39 9.86
CA ILE A 351 20.23 10.11 10.58
C ILE A 351 18.80 9.93 11.12
N CYS A 352 18.18 8.79 10.84
CA CYS A 352 16.90 8.40 11.42
C CYS A 352 17.06 7.42 12.60
N GLY A 353 16.01 7.28 13.41
CA GLY A 353 15.92 6.20 14.40
C GLY A 353 15.95 4.80 13.76
N SER A 354 15.45 4.65 12.53
CA SER A 354 15.54 3.41 11.77
C SER A 354 16.99 3.05 11.38
N ASP A 355 17.82 4.05 11.01
CA ASP A 355 19.25 3.83 10.78
C ASP A 355 19.95 3.43 12.09
N GLN A 356 19.58 4.04 13.22
CA GLN A 356 20.09 3.65 14.55
C GLN A 356 19.75 2.20 14.91
N HIS A 357 18.54 1.73 14.59
CA HIS A 357 18.16 0.34 14.80
C HIS A 357 19.01 -0.62 13.97
N TYR A 358 19.23 -0.34 12.68
CA TYR A 358 20.15 -1.15 11.86
C TYR A 358 21.60 -1.07 12.34
N TYR A 359 22.09 0.10 12.73
CA TYR A 359 23.46 0.33 13.20
C TYR A 359 23.77 -0.37 14.52
N ASN A 360 22.80 -0.44 15.46
CA ASN A 360 23.00 -1.04 16.78
C ASN A 360 22.55 -2.51 16.88
N HIS A 361 21.60 -2.95 16.03
CA HIS A 361 20.97 -4.26 16.14
C HIS A 361 20.98 -5.10 14.85
N PHE A 362 21.48 -4.57 13.74
CA PHE A 362 21.43 -5.21 12.40
C PHE A 362 20.01 -5.62 11.97
N ALA A 363 19.00 -4.94 12.53
CA ALA A 363 17.59 -5.26 12.36
C ALA A 363 16.71 -4.05 12.64
N ASN A 364 15.56 -3.97 11.96
CA ASN A 364 14.45 -3.08 12.31
C ASN A 364 13.14 -3.87 12.23
N GLY A 365 12.59 -4.24 13.40
CA GLY A 365 11.55 -5.25 13.49
C GLY A 365 11.99 -6.59 12.88
N ASP A 366 11.15 -7.19 12.05
CA ASP A 366 11.44 -8.44 11.33
C ASP A 366 12.38 -8.26 10.12
N ILE A 367 12.74 -7.02 9.76
CA ILE A 367 13.65 -6.74 8.65
C ILE A 367 15.09 -6.89 9.16
N LEU A 368 15.72 -8.03 8.86
CA LEU A 368 17.08 -8.36 9.27
C LEU A 368 18.08 -8.06 8.14
N VAL A 369 19.21 -7.45 8.47
CA VAL A 369 20.35 -7.30 7.56
C VAL A 369 20.95 -8.69 7.30
N ARG A 370 20.96 -9.11 6.03
CA ARG A 370 21.49 -10.42 5.60
C ARG A 370 22.82 -10.33 4.85
N GLU A 371 23.06 -9.18 4.23
CA GLU A 371 24.22 -8.83 3.41
C GLU A 371 24.60 -7.37 3.74
N PRO A 372 25.81 -6.90 3.42
CA PRO A 372 26.26 -5.55 3.78
C PRO A 372 25.31 -4.47 3.26
N LEU A 373 24.63 -3.78 4.19
CA LEU A 373 23.64 -2.76 3.91
C LEU A 373 24.24 -1.36 4.07
N SER A 374 23.91 -0.47 3.14
CA SER A 374 24.17 0.96 3.28
C SER A 374 23.01 1.67 3.97
N LEU A 375 23.34 2.57 4.90
CA LEU A 375 22.40 3.40 5.66
C LEU A 375 22.26 4.80 5.03
N GLY A 376 21.29 5.58 5.51
CA GLY A 376 20.98 6.90 4.96
C GLY A 376 19.90 6.83 3.89
N HIS A 377 18.65 7.08 4.31
CA HIS A 377 17.48 7.16 3.43
C HIS A 377 16.90 8.57 3.34
N GLU A 378 17.11 9.39 4.37
CA GLU A 378 16.77 10.82 4.41
C GLU A 378 17.85 11.67 3.74
N SER A 379 17.91 11.68 2.42
CA SER A 379 19.10 12.20 1.70
C SER A 379 18.77 13.15 0.54
N SER A 380 19.70 14.03 0.23
CA SER A 380 19.72 14.88 -0.97
C SER A 380 21.12 14.95 -1.60
N GLY A 381 21.20 15.40 -2.84
CA GLY A 381 22.47 15.45 -3.57
C GLY A 381 22.39 16.15 -4.92
N ILE A 382 23.47 16.01 -5.70
CA ILE A 382 23.64 16.60 -7.04
C ILE A 382 23.58 15.50 -8.09
N VAL A 383 22.80 15.67 -9.16
CA VAL A 383 22.78 14.75 -10.31
C VAL A 383 24.11 14.81 -11.05
N THR A 384 24.84 13.70 -11.12
CA THR A 384 26.15 13.60 -11.79
C THR A 384 26.09 12.86 -13.12
N SER A 385 25.09 12.01 -13.35
CA SER A 385 24.83 11.33 -14.62
C SER A 385 23.37 10.92 -14.77
N ILE A 386 22.92 10.82 -16.02
CA ILE A 386 21.52 10.58 -16.39
C ILE A 386 21.48 9.41 -17.39
N GLY A 387 20.61 8.44 -17.15
CA GLY A 387 20.36 7.31 -18.06
C GLY A 387 19.65 7.72 -19.35
N SER A 388 19.81 6.92 -20.41
CA SER A 388 19.31 7.24 -21.76
C SER A 388 17.79 7.35 -21.91
N ASP A 389 17.03 6.73 -21.02
CA ASP A 389 15.57 6.61 -21.08
C ASP A 389 14.88 7.59 -20.12
N VAL A 390 15.65 8.38 -19.36
CA VAL A 390 15.12 9.50 -18.57
C VAL A 390 14.60 10.57 -19.54
N PRO A 391 13.32 10.98 -19.47
CA PRO A 391 12.76 11.88 -20.48
C PRO A 391 13.51 13.22 -20.54
N LEU A 392 13.91 13.62 -21.75
CA LEU A 392 14.66 14.85 -22.00
C LEU A 392 13.98 16.08 -21.37
N GLY A 393 14.75 16.87 -20.64
CA GLY A 393 14.28 18.07 -19.94
C GLY A 393 13.65 17.82 -18.56
N THR A 394 13.60 16.57 -18.07
CA THR A 394 13.13 16.28 -16.70
C THR A 394 14.17 16.64 -15.64
N PHE A 395 15.45 16.39 -15.93
CA PHE A 395 16.61 16.68 -15.08
C PHE A 395 17.81 17.11 -15.93
N ALA A 396 18.73 17.86 -15.33
CA ALA A 396 20.06 18.17 -15.85
C ALA A 396 21.17 17.69 -14.90
N VAL A 397 22.37 17.42 -15.45
CA VAL A 397 23.57 17.23 -14.62
C VAL A 397 23.88 18.56 -13.92
N GLY A 398 24.11 18.50 -12.60
CA GLY A 398 24.21 19.66 -11.72
C GLY A 398 22.91 19.99 -10.97
N ASP A 399 21.78 19.36 -11.29
CA ASP A 399 20.53 19.56 -10.54
C ASP A 399 20.65 19.06 -9.10
N ARG A 400 20.17 19.86 -8.15
CA ARG A 400 19.99 19.43 -6.75
C ARG A 400 18.71 18.60 -6.65
N VAL A 401 18.73 17.46 -5.95
CA VAL A 401 17.57 16.56 -5.82
C VAL A 401 17.42 15.99 -4.41
N ALA A 402 16.17 15.77 -3.97
CA ALA A 402 15.84 14.96 -2.80
C ALA A 402 15.45 13.53 -3.23
N LEU A 403 15.85 12.53 -2.45
CA LEU A 403 15.93 11.14 -2.93
C LEU A 403 14.66 10.28 -2.69
N GLU A 404 13.55 10.65 -3.36
CA GLU A 404 12.40 9.77 -3.68
C GLU A 404 12.23 9.70 -5.22
N VAL A 405 11.70 8.58 -5.72
CA VAL A 405 11.26 8.38 -7.12
C VAL A 405 10.19 9.43 -7.48
N ASP A 406 10.15 9.86 -8.75
CA ASP A 406 9.19 10.83 -9.32
C ASP A 406 9.32 12.31 -8.87
N ASN A 407 10.47 12.71 -8.32
CA ASN A 407 10.71 14.10 -7.91
C ASN A 407 11.11 15.06 -9.03
N LYS A 408 11.05 16.36 -8.71
CA LYS A 408 11.71 17.44 -9.46
C LYS A 408 12.97 17.90 -8.73
N SER A 409 13.82 18.60 -9.45
CA SER A 409 14.98 19.31 -8.90
C SER A 409 14.56 20.32 -7.82
N LEU A 410 15.35 20.41 -6.74
CA LEU A 410 15.10 21.30 -5.61
C LEU A 410 15.19 22.77 -6.06
N PRO A 411 14.21 23.62 -5.71
CA PRO A 411 14.26 25.04 -5.98
C PRO A 411 15.52 25.71 -5.42
N ALA A 412 15.91 26.85 -6.01
CA ALA A 412 17.07 27.62 -5.56
C ALA A 412 17.01 28.00 -4.06
N SER A 413 15.79 28.24 -3.55
CA SER A 413 15.49 28.55 -2.15
C SER A 413 15.58 27.38 -1.17
N VAL A 414 15.63 26.13 -1.64
CA VAL A 414 15.71 24.93 -0.79
C VAL A 414 17.14 24.39 -0.83
N SER A 415 17.79 24.35 0.32
CA SER A 415 19.13 23.78 0.50
C SER A 415 19.15 22.26 0.38
N THR A 416 20.33 21.66 0.26
CA THR A 416 20.50 20.20 0.35
C THR A 416 20.15 19.68 1.74
N GLU A 417 20.46 20.41 2.81
CA GLU A 417 20.06 20.05 4.18
C GLU A 417 18.54 19.99 4.34
N GLU A 418 17.80 20.99 3.86
CA GLU A 418 16.33 20.96 3.83
C GLU A 418 15.79 19.90 2.88
N GLY A 419 16.47 19.65 1.76
CA GLY A 419 16.20 18.54 0.84
C GLY A 419 16.25 17.17 1.52
N ALA A 420 17.12 16.98 2.51
CA ALA A 420 17.18 15.76 3.32
C ALA A 420 15.96 15.66 4.28
N LEU A 421 15.43 16.79 4.76
CA LEU A 421 14.23 16.84 5.61
C LEU A 421 12.92 16.52 4.84
N VAL A 422 12.94 16.44 3.50
CA VAL A 422 11.73 16.08 2.71
C VAL A 422 11.25 14.66 3.01
N GLU A 423 12.14 13.74 3.39
CA GLU A 423 11.80 12.37 3.81
C GLU A 423 10.92 12.36 5.08
N PRO A 424 11.38 12.90 6.24
CA PRO A 424 10.57 12.87 7.46
C PRO A 424 9.36 13.83 7.37
N LEU A 425 9.46 14.93 6.61
CA LEU A 425 8.32 15.79 6.31
C LEU A 425 7.26 15.05 5.48
N SER A 426 7.67 14.13 4.60
CA SER A 426 6.75 13.31 3.83
C SER A 426 5.96 12.33 4.70
N VAL A 427 6.54 11.79 5.77
CA VAL A 427 5.83 11.00 6.78
C VAL A 427 4.70 11.83 7.41
N ALA A 428 5.00 13.06 7.84
CA ALA A 428 4.02 14.01 8.38
C ALA A 428 2.89 14.34 7.37
N ILE A 429 3.25 14.70 6.14
CA ILE A 429 2.29 14.97 5.05
C ILE A 429 1.37 13.75 4.83
N HIS A 430 1.93 12.53 4.81
CA HIS A 430 1.14 11.32 4.59
C HIS A 430 0.21 11.03 5.76
N GLY A 431 0.69 11.16 7.01
CA GLY A 431 -0.13 11.01 8.21
C GLY A 431 -1.34 11.95 8.21
N ILE A 432 -1.13 13.23 7.91
CA ILE A 432 -2.21 14.23 7.87
C ILE A 432 -3.19 13.97 6.72
N ARG A 433 -2.69 13.62 5.53
CA ARG A 433 -3.54 13.20 4.40
C ARG A 433 -4.39 11.96 4.74
N ARG A 434 -3.84 11.01 5.50
CA ARG A 434 -4.58 9.83 5.98
C ARG A 434 -5.58 10.15 7.08
N ALA A 435 -5.33 11.18 7.90
CA ALA A 435 -6.25 11.65 8.92
C ALA A 435 -7.48 12.35 8.33
N GLY A 436 -7.35 13.01 7.17
CA GLY A 436 -8.48 13.62 6.46
C GLY A 436 -9.19 14.70 7.29
N LEU A 437 -8.41 15.57 7.94
CA LEU A 437 -8.91 16.55 8.90
C LEU A 437 -9.76 17.63 8.22
N ALA A 438 -10.78 18.09 8.95
CA ALA A 438 -11.46 19.33 8.61
C ALA A 438 -10.55 20.55 8.90
N PRO A 439 -10.71 21.66 8.16
CA PRO A 439 -10.11 22.94 8.51
C PRO A 439 -10.48 23.34 9.94
N HIS A 440 -9.58 24.06 10.60
CA HIS A 440 -9.73 24.52 11.99
C HIS A 440 -9.81 23.42 13.05
N SER A 441 -9.40 22.18 12.74
CA SER A 441 -9.26 21.09 13.71
C SER A 441 -8.34 21.43 14.89
N THR A 442 -8.69 20.91 16.06
CA THR A 442 -7.86 20.87 17.27
C THR A 442 -7.05 19.57 17.28
N THR A 443 -5.74 19.66 17.46
CA THR A 443 -4.85 18.51 17.30
C THR A 443 -3.81 18.41 18.40
N LEU A 444 -3.53 17.17 18.82
CA LEU A 444 -2.47 16.82 19.75
C LEU A 444 -1.38 16.05 19.00
N VAL A 445 -0.12 16.38 19.24
CA VAL A 445 1.03 15.59 18.79
C VAL A 445 1.74 15.04 20.02
N ILE A 446 1.84 13.71 20.12
CA ILE A 446 2.54 13.04 21.22
C ILE A 446 3.94 12.65 20.75
N GLY A 447 4.95 13.23 21.40
CA GLY A 447 6.36 13.17 21.04
C GLY A 447 6.82 14.43 20.29
N ALA A 448 7.82 15.14 20.83
CA ALA A 448 8.43 16.33 20.22
C ALA A 448 9.85 16.06 19.68
N GLY A 449 10.09 14.82 19.20
CA GLY A 449 11.22 14.52 18.32
C GLY A 449 10.99 15.05 16.90
N ALA A 450 11.98 14.90 16.01
CA ALA A 450 11.95 15.47 14.65
C ALA A 450 10.65 15.17 13.86
N VAL A 451 10.14 13.93 13.89
CA VAL A 451 8.89 13.53 13.20
C VAL A 451 7.66 14.20 13.80
N GLY A 452 7.61 14.34 15.13
CA GLY A 452 6.51 15.02 15.82
C GLY A 452 6.50 16.52 15.55
N LEU A 453 7.66 17.17 15.60
CA LEU A 453 7.81 18.58 15.22
C LEU A 453 7.40 18.83 13.77
N LEU A 454 7.88 18.01 12.81
CA LEU A 454 7.45 18.10 11.41
C LEU A 454 5.94 17.85 11.23
N THR A 455 5.34 16.98 12.05
CA THR A 455 3.89 16.77 12.08
C THR A 455 3.15 18.01 12.59
N ALA A 456 3.60 18.62 13.68
CA ALA A 456 3.02 19.88 14.21
C ALA A 456 3.13 21.03 13.19
N ALA A 457 4.31 21.21 12.58
CA ALA A 457 4.54 22.18 11.51
C ALA A 457 3.58 21.97 10.32
N MET A 458 3.43 20.72 9.86
CA MET A 458 2.56 20.41 8.73
C MET A 458 1.07 20.48 9.09
N LEU A 459 0.68 20.29 10.36
CA LEU A 459 -0.68 20.55 10.85
C LEU A 459 -1.02 22.05 10.80
N ARG A 460 -0.06 22.92 11.16
CA ARG A 460 -0.23 24.38 11.06
C ARG A 460 -0.54 24.78 9.62
N VAL A 461 0.25 24.29 8.66
CA VAL A 461 0.03 24.52 7.23
C VAL A 461 -1.30 23.91 6.77
N SER A 462 -1.65 22.69 7.21
CA SER A 462 -2.87 21.99 6.81
C SER A 462 -4.17 22.56 7.39
N GLY A 463 -4.10 23.68 8.13
CA GLY A 463 -5.27 24.45 8.55
C GLY A 463 -5.80 24.16 9.97
N SER A 464 -5.10 23.37 10.80
CA SER A 464 -5.49 23.19 12.21
C SER A 464 -5.51 24.52 12.97
N SER A 465 -6.50 24.72 13.84
CA SER A 465 -6.68 25.97 14.59
C SER A 465 -5.91 26.00 15.90
N LYS A 466 -5.68 24.83 16.49
CA LYS A 466 -4.98 24.64 17.75
C LYS A 466 -4.13 23.38 17.69
N ILE A 467 -2.83 23.53 17.94
CA ILE A 467 -1.84 22.46 17.94
C ILE A 467 -1.22 22.40 19.33
N VAL A 468 -1.48 21.31 20.05
CA VAL A 468 -0.85 20.99 21.32
C VAL A 468 0.22 19.93 21.06
N ILE A 469 1.38 20.04 21.69
CA ILE A 469 2.45 19.03 21.62
C ILE A 469 2.90 18.61 23.01
N CYS A 470 3.32 17.36 23.19
CA CYS A 470 3.89 16.92 24.45
C CYS A 470 5.08 15.97 24.27
N ASP A 471 5.97 15.96 25.25
CA ASP A 471 7.12 15.07 25.34
C ASP A 471 7.45 14.85 26.83
N ILE A 472 8.34 13.92 27.14
CA ILE A 472 8.86 13.71 28.50
C ILE A 472 10.03 14.65 28.82
N GLU A 473 10.65 15.26 27.80
CA GLU A 473 11.76 16.20 27.92
C GLU A 473 11.28 17.65 27.70
N THR A 474 11.35 18.46 28.76
CA THR A 474 10.93 19.87 28.77
C THR A 474 11.52 20.66 27.60
N ARG A 475 12.82 20.53 27.33
CA ARG A 475 13.51 21.30 26.27
C ARG A 475 12.95 21.04 24.87
N ARG A 476 12.33 19.87 24.62
CA ARG A 476 11.67 19.58 23.34
C ARG A 476 10.29 20.23 23.23
N VAL A 477 9.58 20.33 24.35
CA VAL A 477 8.31 21.03 24.45
C VAL A 477 8.54 22.54 24.29
N ASP A 478 9.52 23.09 25.01
CA ASP A 478 9.94 24.50 24.93
C ASP A 478 10.38 24.85 23.50
N PHE A 479 11.26 24.05 22.89
CA PHE A 479 11.66 24.24 21.49
C PHE A 479 10.46 24.32 20.53
N ALA A 480 9.44 23.47 20.75
CA ALA A 480 8.27 23.40 19.88
C ALA A 480 7.36 24.64 19.98
N THR A 481 7.22 25.22 21.17
CA THR A 481 6.39 26.43 21.39
C THR A 481 7.17 27.69 21.04
N GLU A 482 8.42 27.82 21.48
CA GLU A 482 9.29 28.97 21.20
C GLU A 482 9.61 29.16 19.70
N ASN A 483 9.62 28.07 18.92
CA ASN A 483 9.84 28.11 17.47
C ASN A 483 8.56 27.90 16.65
N GLU A 484 7.38 28.14 17.25
CA GLU A 484 6.07 28.19 16.61
C GLU A 484 5.61 26.87 15.92
N PHE A 485 6.24 25.73 16.22
CA PHE A 485 5.79 24.42 15.74
C PHE A 485 4.43 24.02 16.33
N ALA A 486 4.20 24.34 17.60
CA ALA A 486 2.93 24.16 18.30
C ALA A 486 2.44 25.49 18.90
N ASP A 487 1.16 25.58 19.25
CA ASP A 487 0.58 26.75 19.92
C ASP A 487 0.63 26.63 21.46
N LEU A 488 0.67 25.40 21.96
CA LEU A 488 0.73 25.03 23.38
C LEU A 488 1.55 23.75 23.50
N GLY A 489 2.12 23.50 24.67
CA GLY A 489 2.70 22.20 24.96
C GLY A 489 2.92 21.95 26.45
N PHE A 490 2.94 20.67 26.82
CA PHE A 490 3.07 20.23 28.20
C PHE A 490 4.06 19.07 28.33
N VAL A 491 4.69 18.95 29.50
CA VAL A 491 5.61 17.85 29.80
C VAL A 491 4.83 16.67 30.37
N VAL A 492 4.98 15.50 29.78
CA VAL A 492 4.31 14.27 30.21
C VAL A 492 4.96 13.77 31.50
N PRO A 493 4.21 13.62 32.63
CA PRO A 493 4.76 13.09 33.86
C PRO A 493 5.24 11.64 33.69
N MET A 494 6.49 11.37 34.05
CA MET A 494 7.11 10.04 33.98
C MET A 494 6.59 9.07 35.06
N LYS A 495 5.32 8.70 34.98
CA LYS A 495 4.69 7.64 35.78
C LYS A 495 4.82 6.28 35.08
N ARG A 496 4.88 5.18 35.85
CA ARG A 496 4.91 3.80 35.32
C ARG A 496 3.94 2.92 36.10
N GLY A 497 2.95 2.35 35.41
CA GLY A 497 2.05 1.33 35.95
C GLY A 497 2.67 -0.07 35.85
N SER A 498 2.42 -0.88 36.88
CA SER A 498 2.83 -2.28 36.99
C SER A 498 1.74 -3.25 36.48
N SER A 499 0.47 -2.91 36.66
CA SER A 499 -0.69 -3.63 36.12
C SER A 499 -1.18 -3.03 34.79
N ILE A 500 -2.22 -3.63 34.18
CA ILE A 500 -2.87 -3.05 33.00
C ILE A 500 -3.72 -1.86 33.43
N GLU A 501 -4.39 -2.00 34.57
CA GLU A 501 -5.30 -1.02 35.17
C GLU A 501 -4.54 0.27 35.51
N GLU A 502 -3.41 0.18 36.21
CA GLU A 502 -2.55 1.33 36.55
C GLU A 502 -2.02 2.06 35.31
N LYS A 503 -1.68 1.32 34.24
CA LYS A 503 -1.25 1.91 32.96
C LYS A 503 -2.37 2.71 32.31
N LEU A 504 -3.59 2.15 32.29
CA LEU A 504 -4.75 2.81 31.71
C LEU A 504 -5.18 4.04 32.52
N GLU A 505 -5.10 3.99 33.85
CA GLU A 505 -5.32 5.15 34.73
C GLU A 505 -4.30 6.26 34.44
N ILE A 506 -3.00 5.95 34.35
CA ILE A 506 -1.95 6.91 33.98
C ILE A 506 -2.20 7.51 32.58
N ALA A 507 -2.67 6.71 31.62
CA ALA A 507 -3.02 7.17 30.29
C ALA A 507 -4.26 8.11 30.29
N GLN A 508 -5.24 7.85 31.16
CA GLN A 508 -6.40 8.72 31.36
C GLN A 508 -6.01 10.04 32.04
N GLU A 509 -5.17 10.01 33.08
CA GLU A 509 -4.60 11.22 33.70
C GLU A 509 -3.84 12.07 32.67
N THR A 510 -2.98 11.44 31.87
CA THR A 510 -2.18 12.14 30.85
C THR A 510 -3.06 12.73 29.75
N ALA A 511 -4.14 12.04 29.36
CA ALA A 511 -5.13 12.57 28.42
C ALA A 511 -5.90 13.75 29.03
N ALA A 512 -6.24 13.70 30.32
CA ALA A 512 -6.90 14.80 31.02
C ALA A 512 -6.01 16.05 31.12
N LEU A 513 -4.70 15.88 31.34
CA LEU A 513 -3.72 16.98 31.25
C LEU A 513 -3.74 17.62 29.85
N ALA A 514 -3.64 16.81 28.79
CA ALA A 514 -3.66 17.30 27.41
C ALA A 514 -4.95 18.08 27.07
N VAL A 515 -6.11 17.63 27.56
CA VAL A 515 -7.41 18.29 27.41
C VAL A 515 -7.48 19.59 28.22
N GLY A 516 -6.87 19.63 29.41
CA GLY A 516 -6.83 20.81 30.29
C GLY A 516 -6.11 22.02 29.67
N GLU A 517 -5.03 21.78 28.91
CA GLU A 517 -4.23 22.83 28.25
C GLU A 517 -5.05 23.77 27.36
N ILE A 518 -6.12 23.29 26.71
CA ILE A 518 -6.81 24.10 25.70
C ILE A 518 -7.64 25.26 26.29
N GLN A 519 -8.27 25.09 27.48
CA GLN A 519 -8.94 26.18 28.24
C GLN A 519 -9.57 25.72 29.58
N GLY A 520 -8.82 25.08 30.48
CA GLY A 520 -9.29 24.86 31.86
C GLY A 520 -10.42 23.84 32.05
N GLY A 521 -10.73 23.03 31.03
CA GLY A 521 -11.49 21.78 31.16
C GLY A 521 -13.01 21.85 30.95
N GLU A 522 -13.67 23.01 31.01
CA GLU A 522 -15.12 23.07 30.80
C GLU A 522 -15.49 23.08 29.29
N GLY A 523 -16.04 21.95 28.82
CA GLY A 523 -16.68 21.83 27.50
C GLY A 523 -15.80 21.32 26.36
N PHE A 524 -14.47 21.20 26.52
CA PHE A 524 -13.62 20.60 25.49
C PHE A 524 -13.71 19.07 25.50
N ALA A 525 -14.36 18.49 24.48
CA ALA A 525 -14.65 17.06 24.39
C ALA A 525 -13.47 16.17 23.96
N GLY A 526 -12.26 16.74 23.80
CA GLY A 526 -11.07 16.07 23.28
C GLY A 526 -10.66 16.54 21.88
N PHE A 527 -9.51 16.07 21.41
CA PHE A 527 -8.91 16.49 20.13
C PHE A 527 -9.60 15.86 18.91
N ASP A 528 -9.73 16.61 17.82
CA ASP A 528 -10.18 16.10 16.52
C ASP A 528 -9.29 14.98 16.01
N ALA A 529 -7.97 15.13 16.19
CA ALA A 529 -7.00 14.08 15.95
C ALA A 529 -5.80 14.16 16.88
N VAL A 530 -5.27 12.99 17.23
CA VAL A 530 -4.04 12.81 17.99
C VAL A 530 -3.02 12.07 17.10
N PHE A 531 -1.84 12.66 16.93
CA PHE A 531 -0.74 12.08 16.15
C PHE A 531 0.29 11.49 17.11
N GLU A 532 0.31 10.16 17.20
CA GLU A 532 1.23 9.43 18.08
C GLU A 532 2.55 9.18 17.34
N CYS A 533 3.61 9.86 17.78
CA CYS A 533 4.91 9.90 17.10
C CYS A 533 6.05 9.23 17.91
N THR A 534 5.74 8.57 19.02
CA THR A 534 6.72 7.88 19.90
C THR A 534 6.75 6.36 19.72
N GLY A 535 5.61 5.74 19.40
CA GLY A 535 5.45 4.28 19.37
C GLY A 535 5.26 3.65 20.76
N ALA A 536 5.23 4.42 21.84
CA ALA A 536 5.09 3.89 23.19
C ALA A 536 3.64 3.46 23.48
N GLU A 537 3.46 2.25 24.04
CA GLU A 537 2.15 1.70 24.43
C GLU A 537 1.31 2.69 25.27
N ALA A 538 1.93 3.34 26.27
CA ALA A 538 1.25 4.33 27.11
C ALA A 538 0.83 5.60 26.33
N CYS A 539 1.59 6.00 25.31
CA CYS A 539 1.25 7.13 24.44
C CYS A 539 0.08 6.77 23.50
N MET A 540 0.05 5.54 22.97
CA MET A 540 -1.09 5.02 22.21
C MET A 540 -2.36 4.90 23.05
N GLN A 541 -2.25 4.46 24.31
CA GLN A 541 -3.38 4.45 25.26
C GLN A 541 -3.87 5.88 25.53
N THR A 542 -2.95 6.82 25.79
CA THR A 542 -3.26 8.24 26.02
C THR A 542 -3.95 8.88 24.82
N ALA A 543 -3.47 8.60 23.60
CA ALA A 543 -4.03 9.13 22.36
C ALA A 543 -5.50 8.73 22.16
N ILE A 544 -5.86 7.49 22.52
CA ILE A 544 -7.25 7.03 22.48
C ILE A 544 -8.10 7.84 23.46
N TYR A 545 -7.66 8.02 24.71
CA TYR A 545 -8.44 8.77 25.71
C TYR A 545 -8.53 10.27 25.41
N ALA A 546 -7.48 10.89 24.86
CA ALA A 546 -7.44 12.31 24.53
C ALA A 546 -8.25 12.68 23.26
N SER A 547 -8.48 11.72 22.36
CA SER A 547 -9.33 11.92 21.18
C SER A 547 -10.79 12.16 21.58
N ARG A 548 -11.49 13.07 20.90
CA ARG A 548 -12.96 13.24 21.07
C ARG A 548 -13.76 12.08 20.45
N PRO A 549 -15.07 11.96 20.74
CA PRO A 549 -15.96 11.11 19.96
C PRO A 549 -15.98 11.48 18.46
N GLY A 550 -15.82 10.50 17.57
CA GLY A 550 -15.59 10.70 16.13
C GLY A 550 -14.19 11.23 15.77
N GLY A 551 -13.29 11.34 16.75
CA GLY A 551 -11.89 11.73 16.59
C GLY A 551 -11.02 10.63 16.00
N LYS A 552 -9.72 10.92 15.84
CA LYS A 552 -8.78 10.03 15.14
C LYS A 552 -7.45 9.91 15.88
N VAL A 553 -6.92 8.70 16.01
CA VAL A 553 -5.53 8.46 16.41
C VAL A 553 -4.73 8.06 15.18
N VAL A 554 -3.70 8.84 14.85
CA VAL A 554 -2.80 8.61 13.72
C VAL A 554 -1.50 8.02 14.26
N MET A 555 -1.23 6.76 13.94
CA MET A 555 -0.10 6.00 14.47
C MET A 555 1.10 6.17 13.52
N ILE A 556 2.05 7.03 13.90
CA ILE A 556 3.28 7.31 13.15
C ILE A 556 4.50 6.66 13.84
N GLY A 557 4.53 6.67 15.17
CA GLY A 557 5.62 6.10 15.96
C GLY A 557 5.73 4.58 15.83
N MET A 558 6.95 4.08 15.65
CA MET A 558 7.23 2.65 15.54
C MET A 558 7.43 2.03 16.93
N GLY A 559 6.39 1.37 17.42
CA GLY A 559 6.35 0.74 18.74
C GLY A 559 6.75 -0.74 18.78
N THR A 560 6.42 -1.39 19.89
CA THR A 560 6.49 -2.86 20.00
C THR A 560 5.45 -3.53 19.08
N PRO A 561 5.72 -4.74 18.53
CA PRO A 561 4.78 -5.43 17.63
C PRO A 561 3.43 -5.80 18.27
N VAL A 562 3.38 -5.89 19.60
CA VAL A 562 2.17 -6.12 20.39
C VAL A 562 2.06 -4.98 21.39
N GLN A 563 0.86 -4.42 21.53
CA GLN A 563 0.51 -3.36 22.47
C GLN A 563 -0.87 -3.62 23.06
N THR A 564 -1.04 -3.32 24.34
CA THR A 564 -2.31 -3.43 25.07
C THR A 564 -3.07 -2.11 24.95
N LEU A 565 -4.15 -2.09 24.18
CA LEU A 565 -4.91 -0.86 23.89
C LEU A 565 -6.35 -0.92 24.43
N PRO A 566 -6.91 0.19 24.93
CA PRO A 566 -8.30 0.28 25.41
C PRO A 566 -9.30 0.33 24.23
N MET A 567 -9.35 -0.74 23.44
CA MET A 567 -10.14 -0.81 22.20
C MET A 567 -11.63 -0.52 22.43
N SER A 568 -12.20 -0.94 23.56
CA SER A 568 -13.59 -0.61 23.92
C SER A 568 -13.82 0.89 24.09
N ALA A 569 -12.85 1.63 24.63
CA ALA A 569 -12.94 3.09 24.81
C ALA A 569 -12.76 3.86 23.48
N ALA A 570 -12.08 3.27 22.49
CA ALA A 570 -12.08 3.79 21.12
C ALA A 570 -13.42 3.50 20.43
N ALA A 571 -13.88 2.24 20.46
CA ALA A 571 -15.08 1.79 19.77
C ALA A 571 -16.37 2.48 20.28
N LEU A 572 -16.55 2.62 21.59
CA LEU A 572 -17.73 3.29 22.19
C LEU A 572 -17.84 4.79 21.85
N ARG A 573 -16.78 5.39 21.32
CA ARG A 573 -16.71 6.81 20.94
C ARG A 573 -16.40 6.97 19.44
N GLU A 574 -16.43 5.90 18.66
CA GLU A 574 -16.11 5.91 17.23
C GLU A 574 -14.77 6.61 16.90
N VAL A 575 -13.73 6.34 17.71
CA VAL A 575 -12.37 6.87 17.48
C VAL A 575 -11.64 5.98 16.46
N ASP A 576 -11.32 6.53 15.29
CA ASP A 576 -10.58 5.82 14.24
C ASP A 576 -9.11 5.60 14.66
N LEU A 577 -8.58 4.39 14.46
CA LEU A 577 -7.14 4.12 14.59
C LEU A 577 -6.51 3.97 13.20
N ILE A 578 -5.63 4.90 12.83
CA ILE A 578 -5.12 5.08 11.47
C ILE A 578 -3.60 4.88 11.47
N GLY A 579 -3.15 3.70 11.03
CA GLY A 579 -1.73 3.43 10.84
C GLY A 579 -1.10 4.24 9.71
N VAL A 580 0.15 4.66 9.86
CA VAL A 580 0.97 5.30 8.83
C VAL A 580 2.18 4.41 8.52
N PHE A 581 2.48 4.20 7.24
CA PHE A 581 3.67 3.45 6.83
C PHE A 581 4.41 4.24 5.75
N ARG A 582 5.47 4.94 6.16
CA ARG A 582 6.20 5.91 5.33
C ARG A 582 5.22 6.92 4.71
N TYR A 583 5.20 7.01 3.38
CA TYR A 583 4.47 8.01 2.61
C TYR A 583 4.21 7.54 1.17
N SER A 584 3.51 8.36 0.39
CA SER A 584 3.29 8.11 -1.04
C SER A 584 2.88 9.39 -1.79
N ASN A 585 3.66 9.75 -2.82
CA ASN A 585 3.44 10.94 -3.66
C ASN A 585 3.41 12.23 -2.81
N THR A 586 4.42 12.42 -1.98
CA THR A 586 4.49 13.51 -0.98
C THR A 586 5.61 14.49 -1.26
N TYR A 587 6.77 14.05 -1.76
CA TYR A 587 7.93 14.93 -1.91
C TYR A 587 7.66 16.16 -2.80
N PRO A 588 6.93 16.11 -3.95
CA PRO A 588 6.66 17.32 -4.73
C PRO A 588 5.91 18.41 -3.93
N TYR A 589 5.04 18.01 -3.01
CA TYR A 589 4.35 18.93 -2.09
C TYR A 589 5.24 19.32 -0.88
N GLY A 590 6.06 18.40 -0.37
CA GLY A 590 7.04 18.73 0.67
C GLY A 590 8.04 19.79 0.20
N ILE A 591 8.57 19.64 -1.01
CA ILE A 591 9.48 20.59 -1.67
C ILE A 591 8.78 21.94 -1.89
N SER A 592 7.53 21.97 -2.36
CA SER A 592 6.81 23.23 -2.61
C SER A 592 6.58 24.02 -1.33
N VAL A 593 6.17 23.33 -0.24
CA VAL A 593 5.92 23.98 1.05
C VAL A 593 7.23 24.42 1.72
N LEU A 594 8.33 23.65 1.59
CA LEU A 594 9.68 24.08 2.02
C LEU A 594 10.17 25.32 1.24
N ALA A 595 9.88 25.39 -0.06
CA ALA A 595 10.23 26.54 -0.90
C ALA A 595 9.43 27.82 -0.56
N GLY A 596 8.52 27.76 0.42
CA GLY A 596 7.72 28.89 0.89
C GLY A 596 6.39 29.07 0.17
N GLU A 597 5.96 28.11 -0.66
CA GLU A 597 4.62 28.16 -1.27
C GLU A 597 3.54 28.06 -0.20
N ARG A 598 2.72 29.11 -0.09
CA ARG A 598 1.54 29.14 0.79
C ARG A 598 0.42 28.34 0.13
N ASN A 599 -0.25 27.50 0.91
CA ASN A 599 -1.47 26.83 0.47
C ASN A 599 -2.71 27.71 0.67
N ASP A 600 -3.90 27.15 0.41
CA ASP A 600 -5.20 27.83 0.47
C ASP A 600 -5.51 28.51 1.83
N PHE A 601 -4.82 28.14 2.91
CA PHE A 601 -4.96 28.76 4.24
C PHE A 601 -4.00 29.94 4.46
N GLY A 602 -3.17 30.28 3.47
CA GLY A 602 -2.22 31.40 3.53
C GLY A 602 -1.04 31.21 4.50
N ARG A 603 -0.83 29.98 4.99
CA ARG A 603 0.19 29.66 6.01
C ARG A 603 1.45 29.05 5.40
N SER A 604 2.60 29.35 5.99
CA SER A 604 3.90 28.71 5.71
C SER A 604 4.26 27.74 6.84
N LEU A 605 5.27 26.89 6.61
CA LEU A 605 5.91 26.17 7.71
C LEU A 605 6.59 27.17 8.68
N PRO A 606 6.75 26.81 9.97
CA PRO A 606 7.81 27.38 10.80
C PRO A 606 9.19 27.05 10.20
N ASP A 607 10.24 27.69 10.69
CA ASP A 607 11.62 27.44 10.24
C ASP A 607 12.09 26.03 10.63
N VAL A 608 11.91 25.07 9.71
CA VAL A 608 12.30 23.67 9.90
C VAL A 608 13.81 23.44 9.84
N SER A 609 14.59 24.41 9.35
CA SER A 609 16.06 24.29 9.33
C SER A 609 16.63 24.20 10.77
N LYS A 610 15.93 24.82 11.74
CA LYS A 610 16.23 24.75 13.18
C LYS A 610 16.15 23.35 13.78
N LEU A 611 15.45 22.40 13.13
CA LEU A 611 15.45 21.00 13.56
C LEU A 611 16.86 20.39 13.44
N ILE A 612 17.67 20.89 12.52
CA ILE A 612 19.07 20.48 12.30
C ILE A 612 19.95 21.12 13.39
N THR A 613 19.82 20.58 14.59
CA THR A 613 20.58 20.95 15.78
C THR A 613 22.08 20.70 15.62
N HIS A 614 22.47 19.66 14.88
CA HIS A 614 23.86 19.23 14.76
C HIS A 614 24.22 18.85 13.33
N ARG A 615 25.41 19.27 12.91
CA ARG A 615 25.99 19.04 11.59
C ARG A 615 27.35 18.38 11.75
N PHE A 616 27.57 17.31 11.00
CA PHE A 616 28.86 16.66 10.86
C PHE A 616 29.30 16.71 9.39
N SER A 617 30.61 16.61 9.15
CA SER A 617 31.17 16.75 7.80
C SER A 617 32.14 15.61 7.46
N GLY A 618 32.04 15.10 6.24
CA GLY A 618 32.84 13.99 5.72
C GLY A 618 32.47 12.62 6.33
N LEU A 619 32.88 11.54 5.66
CA LEU A 619 32.52 10.16 6.05
C LEU A 619 33.14 9.72 7.40
N ASP A 620 34.30 10.27 7.76
CA ASP A 620 34.99 9.95 9.02
C ASP A 620 34.19 10.33 10.28
N SER A 621 33.27 11.29 10.14
CA SER A 621 32.42 11.79 11.23
C SER A 621 31.23 10.88 11.57
N ILE A 622 30.91 9.90 10.70
CA ILE A 622 29.74 9.03 10.83
C ILE A 622 29.61 8.34 12.21
N PRO A 623 30.67 7.74 12.80
CA PRO A 623 30.54 7.03 14.09
C PRO A 623 30.13 7.96 15.23
N GLU A 624 30.60 9.20 15.22
CA GLU A 624 30.28 10.23 16.20
C GLU A 624 28.88 10.81 15.97
N ALA A 625 28.51 11.06 14.72
CA ALA A 625 27.17 11.48 14.33
C ALA A 625 26.11 10.46 14.78
N PHE A 626 26.39 9.15 14.62
CA PHE A 626 25.52 8.09 15.14
C PHE A 626 25.52 8.00 16.68
N LYS A 627 26.65 8.23 17.36
CA LYS A 627 26.67 8.34 18.84
C LYS A 627 25.76 9.47 19.32
N LEU A 628 25.85 10.64 18.68
CA LEU A 628 25.08 11.81 19.08
C LEU A 628 23.59 11.69 18.72
N ALA A 629 23.24 11.20 17.54
CA ALA A 629 21.84 11.07 17.09
C ALA A 629 21.00 10.08 17.92
N GLY A 630 21.63 9.18 18.68
CA GLY A 630 20.95 8.33 19.68
C GLY A 630 20.79 8.97 21.06
N SER A 631 21.30 10.20 21.25
CA SER A 631 21.27 10.94 22.52
C SER A 631 20.16 12.00 22.48
N GLY A 632 19.57 12.32 23.64
CA GLY A 632 18.60 13.43 23.74
C GLY A 632 19.26 14.81 23.81
N VAL A 633 20.52 14.84 24.24
CA VAL A 633 21.36 16.04 24.45
C VAL A 633 22.80 15.74 24.04
N ASP A 634 23.58 16.79 23.78
CA ASP A 634 25.02 16.71 23.56
C ASP A 634 25.81 16.73 24.90
N GLU A 635 27.15 16.78 24.81
CA GLU A 635 28.03 16.81 25.99
C GLU A 635 28.03 18.18 26.73
N LYS A 636 27.46 19.23 26.14
CA LYS A 636 27.23 20.55 26.76
C LYS A 636 25.84 20.70 27.38
N GLY A 637 24.93 19.79 27.05
CA GLY A 637 23.52 19.81 27.46
C GLY A 637 22.58 20.45 26.43
N ASP A 638 23.10 20.81 25.25
CA ASP A 638 22.33 21.34 24.13
C ASP A 638 21.42 20.25 23.54
N LEU A 639 20.24 20.65 23.06
CA LEU A 639 19.22 19.70 22.61
C LEU A 639 19.60 19.01 21.30
N VAL A 640 19.40 17.69 21.22
CA VAL A 640 19.55 16.91 19.97
C VAL A 640 18.17 16.55 19.43
N LEU A 641 17.85 17.11 18.25
CA LEU A 641 16.59 16.84 17.51
C LEU A 641 16.87 16.12 16.18
N LYS A 642 17.68 16.75 15.32
CA LYS A 642 18.15 16.15 14.08
C LYS A 642 19.66 16.35 13.94
N VAL A 643 20.32 15.28 13.50
CA VAL A 643 21.72 15.24 13.11
C VAL A 643 21.77 15.01 11.61
N VAL A 644 22.50 15.88 10.90
CA VAL A 644 22.75 15.78 9.46
C VAL A 644 24.25 15.61 9.23
N ILE A 645 24.60 14.74 8.28
CA ILE A 645 25.97 14.55 7.80
C ILE A 645 26.05 15.16 6.40
N ASN A 646 26.95 16.13 6.22
CA ASN A 646 27.29 16.71 4.94
C ASN A 646 28.56 16.03 4.41
N ILE A 647 28.45 15.30 3.31
CA ILE A 647 29.53 14.41 2.85
C ILE A 647 30.62 15.20 2.10
N GLY A 648 30.27 16.33 1.49
CA GLY A 648 31.21 17.27 0.85
C GLY A 648 30.80 17.63 -0.59
N ASP A 649 31.35 18.73 -1.11
CA ASP A 649 31.09 19.23 -2.45
C ASP A 649 31.69 18.33 -3.57
N ALA A 650 31.12 18.47 -4.77
CA ALA A 650 31.47 17.71 -5.98
C ALA A 650 32.78 18.14 -6.66
#